data_AF-A0A6A8GEF5-F1
#
_entry.id   AF-A0A6A8GEF5-F1
#
_cell.length_a   1.000
_cell.length_b   1.000
_cell.length_c   1.000
_cell.angle_alpha   90.00
_cell.angle_beta   90.00
_cell.angle_gamma   90.00
#
_symmetry.space_group_name_H-M   'P 1'
#
loop_
_entity.id
_entity.type
_entity.pdbx_description
1 polymer ?
#
loop_
_entity_poly.entity_id
_entity_poly.type
_entity_poly.pdbx_seq_one_letter_code
_entity_poly.pdbx_strand_id
1 'polypeptide(L)'
;MYLQCLEYFQALRDDRPWELPGRIEDELDTIDATDGTVTLYAKKQIILHNLYGVDIDDGAVEICKLRLWLSMVADIENNPKEVEPLPNIDFNIRQGNSLVGQTDASIVSNERGDSDLGSWEKKARFEDVKEAITNHKNAETSKDAKKWRNEAESRIEKHRDKFDQILRREFQQAGFDDITVDQLREWSPYHWPLEFPDVFEEGGFGVIIGNPPWDMLYTNRDEFFRRYDEQFGKYQSDKKDDVMDELLTDETIAQEWERYQDQMEIRADYFSQSETYKLQSPVVDGRKMPTKNDLSALFLERIFDLSSDDVRVSLLLPGTILGGVMGKDLRTHLLDNTDIQDIVGFENKGIFPEIGSMYRFAILSFEYGGRTTQMKGIFNQTDEKAVYDVDDLAAVIPREVLVRYSPKTGIFPFVRSQQEVNVLDKVVKHPQLGEEIDNAWSVDVLTKELVESTDQEYLLTSPDNADYPVYGGKNIQQFEYDNSHTTNLKGPKYWSRGMYDPENSAHYRVREKKFNRGNLKKAIYEEFGGEDTSKSQVQFVDDLLEEYRGHGLEQDDVLLDCSEYRIGIRDISRARNERTIMAAVLPKEVVCLHTINTLKPFRIEPEESHLSESPLRSVYERRFTDLEIFAATGLLNSIPFDFLMRTKVESHIVKRELLESQLPRLSSGDDWFRFISERAARLNCYGDAFEDMRQRLGNIEPAIEQEEREHLQAEIDAAAFHAYGLDRRDTEFVLEDFHRVGNPRKMTEDYFDLVFEKFDELAESGPYP
;
A
#
# COMPACT_ATOMS: atom_id res chain seq x y z
N MET A 1 -5.44 -0.08 38.62
CA MET A 1 -4.07 -0.43 39.03
C MET A 1 -3.47 0.59 39.99
N TYR A 2 -3.14 1.84 39.61
CA TYR A 2 -2.52 2.80 40.56
C TYR A 2 -3.37 3.05 41.83
N LEU A 3 -4.68 3.25 41.69
CA LEU A 3 -5.59 3.35 42.85
C LEU A 3 -5.61 2.07 43.71
N GLN A 4 -5.57 0.89 43.08
CA GLN A 4 -5.51 -0.41 43.79
C GLN A 4 -4.16 -0.61 44.49
N CYS A 5 -3.07 -0.09 43.92
CA CYS A 5 -1.77 -0.08 44.57
C CYS A 5 -1.81 0.84 45.80
N LEU A 6 -2.41 2.03 45.68
CA LEU A 6 -2.61 2.93 46.82
C LEU A 6 -3.46 2.29 47.91
N GLU A 7 -4.59 1.67 47.56
CA GLU A 7 -5.42 0.91 48.51
C GLU A 7 -4.64 -0.23 49.19
N TYR A 8 -3.84 -0.98 48.42
CA TYR A 8 -2.98 -2.04 48.96
C TYR A 8 -1.93 -1.48 49.94
N PHE A 9 -1.26 -0.38 49.59
CA PHE A 9 -0.24 0.23 50.44
C PHE A 9 -0.85 0.92 51.66
N GLN A 10 -2.06 1.48 51.58
CA GLN A 10 -2.82 1.95 52.73
C GLN A 10 -3.13 0.80 53.69
N ALA A 11 -3.64 -0.33 53.16
CA ALA A 11 -3.87 -1.52 53.98
C ALA A 11 -2.58 -2.09 54.59
N LEU A 12 -1.47 -2.03 53.85
CA LEU A 12 -0.16 -2.44 54.35
C LEU A 12 0.36 -1.50 55.45
N ARG A 13 0.07 -0.19 55.38
CA ARG A 13 0.42 0.79 56.42
C ARG A 13 -0.28 0.50 57.74
N ASP A 14 -1.53 0.09 57.67
CA ASP A 14 -2.35 -0.22 58.85
C ASP A 14 -1.95 -1.54 59.52
N ASP A 15 -1.57 -2.55 58.72
CA ASP A 15 -1.27 -3.91 59.21
C ASP A 15 0.23 -4.10 59.54
N ARG A 16 1.13 -3.61 58.67
CA ARG A 16 2.58 -3.87 58.69
C ARG A 16 3.40 -2.66 58.21
N PRO A 17 3.41 -1.55 58.98
CA PRO A 17 4.04 -0.30 58.55
C PRO A 17 5.55 -0.40 58.31
N TRP A 18 6.26 -1.35 58.95
CA TRP A 18 7.70 -1.55 58.73
C TRP A 18 8.06 -2.21 57.37
N GLU A 19 7.06 -2.71 56.63
CA GLU A 19 7.24 -3.28 55.29
C GLU A 19 7.08 -2.23 54.18
N LEU A 20 6.70 -1.00 54.52
CA LEU A 20 6.56 0.10 53.57
C LEU A 20 7.91 0.71 53.20
N PRO A 21 8.20 0.88 51.91
CA PRO A 21 9.30 1.72 51.46
C PRO A 21 9.03 3.18 51.86
N GLY A 22 10.05 3.91 52.34
CA GLY A 22 9.90 5.29 52.80
C GLY A 22 9.28 6.24 51.77
N ARG A 23 9.53 6.04 50.47
CA ARG A 23 8.88 6.81 49.40
C ARG A 23 7.35 6.68 49.42
N ILE A 24 6.85 5.47 49.68
CA ILE A 24 5.41 5.17 49.70
C ILE A 24 4.79 5.73 50.98
N GLU A 25 5.51 5.69 52.10
CA GLU A 25 5.11 6.32 53.35
C GLU A 25 4.94 7.84 53.16
N ASP A 26 5.92 8.51 52.56
CA ASP A 26 5.85 9.95 52.22
C ASP A 26 4.67 10.27 51.26
N GLU A 27 4.41 9.40 50.29
CA GLU A 27 3.32 9.54 49.31
C GLU A 27 1.94 9.41 49.99
N LEU A 28 1.78 8.44 50.89
CA LEU A 28 0.56 8.25 51.69
C LEU A 28 0.34 9.38 52.69
N ASP A 29 1.40 9.86 53.34
CA ASP A 29 1.33 11.00 54.26
C ASP A 29 0.94 12.29 53.51
N THR A 30 1.39 12.45 52.27
CA THR A 30 0.98 13.57 51.40
C THR A 30 -0.52 13.48 51.05
N ILE A 31 -1.01 12.28 50.73
CA ILE A 31 -2.43 12.03 50.45
C ILE A 31 -3.29 12.31 51.69
N ASP A 32 -2.86 11.89 52.88
CA ASP A 32 -3.57 12.15 54.13
C ASP A 32 -3.53 13.63 54.56
N ALA A 33 -2.44 14.32 54.23
CA ALA A 33 -2.26 15.74 54.54
C ALA A 33 -3.02 16.67 53.59
N THR A 34 -3.45 16.17 52.43
CA THR A 34 -4.26 16.93 51.47
C THR A 34 -5.74 16.58 51.66
N ASP A 35 -6.60 17.59 51.83
CA ASP A 35 -8.05 17.41 52.01
C ASP A 35 -8.77 16.89 50.73
N GLY A 36 -8.04 16.34 49.75
CA GLY A 36 -8.52 15.89 48.45
C GLY A 36 -8.83 14.39 48.37
N THR A 37 -9.55 13.96 47.33
CA THR A 37 -9.80 12.53 47.09
C THR A 37 -8.54 11.83 46.57
N VAL A 38 -8.34 10.55 46.93
CA VAL A 38 -7.24 9.71 46.41
C VAL A 38 -7.22 9.71 44.86
N THR A 39 -8.41 9.78 44.25
CA THR A 39 -8.60 9.92 42.80
C THR A 39 -8.03 11.22 42.26
N LEU A 40 -8.28 12.35 42.93
CA LEU A 40 -7.74 13.66 42.53
C LEU A 40 -6.21 13.69 42.62
N TYR A 41 -5.64 13.14 43.70
CA TYR A 41 -4.18 13.00 43.84
C TYR A 41 -3.60 12.15 42.69
N ALA A 42 -4.19 10.97 42.43
CA ALA A 42 -3.75 10.09 41.36
C ALA A 42 -3.81 10.75 39.98
N LYS A 43 -4.92 11.43 39.65
CA LYS A 43 -5.02 12.20 38.39
C LYS A 43 -3.96 13.29 38.29
N LYS A 44 -3.72 14.03 39.37
CA LYS A 44 -2.68 15.07 39.44
C LYS A 44 -1.29 14.50 39.15
N GLN A 45 -0.94 13.37 39.77
CA GLN A 45 0.35 12.69 39.53
C GLN A 45 0.49 12.19 38.09
N ILE A 46 -0.57 11.60 37.53
CA ILE A 46 -0.59 11.15 36.12
C ILE A 46 -0.37 12.34 35.17
N ILE A 47 -1.10 13.43 35.37
CA ILE A 47 -1.02 14.62 34.52
C ILE A 47 0.36 15.30 34.61
N LEU A 48 0.97 15.37 35.79
CA LEU A 48 2.26 16.04 36.00
C LEU A 48 3.48 15.24 35.53
N HIS A 49 3.44 13.92 35.70
CA HIS A 49 4.62 13.07 35.58
C HIS A 49 4.54 11.99 34.50
N ASN A 50 3.35 11.72 33.93
CA ASN A 50 3.18 10.62 32.97
C ASN A 50 2.60 11.08 31.64
N LEU A 51 1.85 12.18 31.61
CA LEU A 51 1.26 12.71 30.38
C LEU A 51 2.12 13.82 29.78
N TYR A 52 2.51 13.60 28.53
CA TYR A 52 3.26 14.53 27.69
C TYR A 52 2.62 14.57 26.31
N GLY A 53 2.62 15.72 25.65
CA GLY A 53 1.97 15.90 24.36
C GLY A 53 2.58 17.02 23.54
N VAL A 54 2.58 16.84 22.22
CA VAL A 54 3.04 17.83 21.25
C VAL A 54 2.01 17.99 20.15
N ASP A 55 1.70 19.23 19.78
CA ASP A 55 0.88 19.57 18.61
C ASP A 55 1.48 20.78 17.91
N ILE A 56 1.31 20.89 16.60
CA ILE A 56 1.78 22.04 15.84
C ILE A 56 0.87 23.27 16.04
N ASP A 57 -0.41 23.04 16.36
CA ASP A 57 -1.41 24.07 16.62
C ASP A 57 -1.43 24.48 18.10
N ASP A 58 -1.10 25.75 18.38
CA ASP A 58 -1.11 26.32 19.74
C ASP A 58 -2.51 26.29 20.37
N GLY A 59 -3.57 26.46 19.56
CA GLY A 59 -4.94 26.39 20.03
C GLY A 59 -5.29 25.01 20.58
N ALA A 60 -4.88 23.94 19.88
CA ALA A 60 -5.04 22.56 20.32
C ALA A 60 -4.28 22.29 21.62
N VAL A 61 -3.05 22.81 21.75
CA VAL A 61 -2.24 22.73 22.98
C VAL A 61 -2.98 23.35 24.17
N GLU A 62 -3.47 24.59 24.03
CA GLU A 62 -4.16 25.29 25.12
C GLU A 62 -5.52 24.65 25.46
N ILE A 63 -6.25 24.15 24.46
CA ILE A 63 -7.49 23.38 24.68
C ILE A 63 -7.18 22.07 25.43
N CYS A 64 -6.09 21.39 25.09
CA CYS A 64 -5.67 20.16 25.78
C CYS A 64 -5.36 20.46 27.25
N LYS A 65 -4.53 21.48 27.54
CA LYS A 65 -4.24 21.91 28.91
C LYS A 65 -5.51 22.24 29.70
N LEU A 66 -6.44 22.99 29.10
CA LEU A 66 -7.73 23.30 29.71
C LEU A 66 -8.55 22.05 30.02
N ARG A 67 -8.62 21.08 29.09
CA ARG A 67 -9.36 19.82 29.29
C ARG A 67 -8.74 18.98 30.42
N LEU A 68 -7.41 18.92 30.50
CA LEU A 68 -6.72 18.24 31.59
C LEU A 68 -7.06 18.89 32.95
N TRP A 69 -7.00 20.22 33.05
CA TRP A 69 -7.40 20.93 34.26
C TRP A 69 -8.88 20.71 34.62
N LEU A 70 -9.79 20.81 33.65
CA LEU A 70 -11.22 20.55 33.88
C LEU A 70 -11.50 19.12 34.34
N SER A 71 -10.75 18.14 33.83
CA SER A 71 -10.87 16.73 34.24
C SER A 71 -10.47 16.49 35.70
N MET A 72 -9.62 17.34 36.27
CA MET A 72 -9.28 17.35 37.70
C MET A 72 -10.35 18.07 38.53
N VAL A 73 -10.82 19.23 38.07
CA VAL A 73 -11.85 20.01 38.78
C VAL A 73 -13.17 19.24 38.91
N ALA A 74 -13.50 18.41 37.91
CA ALA A 74 -14.70 17.57 37.95
C ALA A 74 -14.74 16.57 39.11
N ASP A 75 -13.59 16.20 39.70
CA ASP A 75 -13.48 15.27 40.82
C ASP A 75 -13.49 15.97 42.20
N ILE A 76 -13.66 17.30 42.23
CA ILE A 76 -13.76 18.07 43.47
C ILE A 76 -15.21 17.98 43.96
N GLU A 77 -15.48 17.03 44.86
CA GLU A 77 -16.85 16.65 45.20
C GLU A 77 -17.53 17.56 46.25
N ASN A 78 -16.82 18.20 47.20
CA ASN A 78 -17.52 18.62 48.45
C ASN A 78 -17.22 20.03 49.02
N ASN A 79 -16.16 20.76 48.65
CA ASN A 79 -15.95 22.13 49.17
C ASN A 79 -15.16 23.05 48.22
N PRO A 80 -15.63 24.27 47.89
CA PRO A 80 -14.88 25.25 47.09
C PRO A 80 -13.52 25.68 47.67
N LYS A 81 -13.23 25.35 48.93
CA LYS A 81 -11.92 25.56 49.58
C LYS A 81 -10.94 24.40 49.38
N GLU A 82 -11.38 23.27 48.81
CA GLU A 82 -10.58 22.08 48.45
C GLU A 82 -9.86 22.25 47.09
N VAL A 83 -9.97 23.40 46.44
CA VAL A 83 -9.29 23.65 45.16
C VAL A 83 -7.81 23.91 45.41
N GLU A 84 -7.00 22.86 45.37
CA GLU A 84 -5.56 23.00 45.22
C GLU A 84 -5.22 23.83 43.96
N PRO A 85 -4.10 24.56 43.94
CA PRO A 85 -3.61 25.19 42.73
C PRO A 85 -3.50 24.16 41.61
N LEU A 86 -4.07 24.49 40.44
CA LEU A 86 -3.97 23.64 39.26
C LEU A 86 -2.50 23.35 38.94
N PRO A 87 -2.16 22.11 38.54
CA PRO A 87 -0.80 21.76 38.23
C PRO A 87 -0.25 22.60 37.08
N ASN A 88 1.01 23.00 37.20
CA ASN A 88 1.74 23.69 36.15
C ASN A 88 2.20 22.68 35.09
N ILE A 89 1.49 22.63 33.96
CA ILE A 89 1.70 21.66 32.87
C ILE A 89 2.26 22.30 31.59
N ASP A 90 2.81 23.52 31.68
CA ASP A 90 3.35 24.27 30.54
C ASP A 90 4.46 23.51 29.79
N PHE A 91 5.17 22.60 30.48
CA PHE A 91 6.24 21.76 29.92
C PHE A 91 5.82 20.29 29.71
N ASN A 92 4.55 19.97 29.93
CA ASN A 92 4.00 18.65 29.62
C ASN A 92 3.33 18.67 28.24
N ILE A 93 2.58 19.72 27.92
CA ILE A 93 1.92 19.90 26.62
C ILE A 93 2.56 21.08 25.90
N ARG A 94 3.26 20.81 24.79
CA ARG A 94 4.10 21.79 24.07
C ARG A 94 3.63 21.99 22.64
N GLN A 95 3.85 23.19 22.12
CA GLN A 95 3.68 23.45 20.69
C GLN A 95 4.96 23.09 19.94
N GLY A 96 4.84 22.43 18.78
CA GLY A 96 5.96 22.22 17.86
C GLY A 96 5.66 21.22 16.75
N ASN A 97 6.55 21.19 15.76
CA ASN A 97 6.50 20.24 14.67
C ASN A 97 7.25 18.95 15.06
N SER A 98 6.50 17.92 15.43
CA SER A 98 7.03 16.62 15.86
C SER A 98 7.80 15.86 14.78
N LEU A 99 7.58 16.17 13.49
CA LEU A 99 8.25 15.55 12.34
C LEU A 99 9.63 16.15 12.05
N VAL A 100 9.97 17.30 12.63
CA VAL A 100 11.24 18.00 12.37
C VAL A 100 11.92 18.27 13.69
N GLY A 101 13.19 17.89 13.81
CA GLY A 101 13.95 18.01 15.05
C GLY A 101 14.53 16.68 15.50
N GLN A 102 15.25 16.71 16.61
CA GLN A 102 16.07 15.60 17.08
C GLN A 102 15.25 14.68 17.98
N THR A 103 15.34 13.37 17.77
CA THR A 103 14.69 12.34 18.60
C THR A 103 15.65 11.73 19.61
N ASP A 104 16.95 11.71 19.32
CA ASP A 104 17.94 11.07 20.18
C ASP A 104 18.75 12.07 21.02
N ALA A 105 18.88 11.78 22.31
CA ALA A 105 19.80 12.49 23.22
C ALA A 105 21.28 12.16 22.89
N SER A 106 21.52 11.02 22.25
CA SER A 106 22.81 10.47 21.89
C SER A 106 23.33 10.94 20.51
N ILE A 107 23.18 12.24 20.19
CA ILE A 107 23.80 12.92 19.03
C ILE A 107 25.18 12.30 18.70
N VAL A 108 25.24 11.56 17.58
CA VAL A 108 26.36 10.68 17.19
C VAL A 108 27.52 11.52 16.65
N SER A 109 28.75 11.10 16.97
CA SER A 109 29.99 11.68 16.47
C SER A 109 30.22 11.34 15.00
N ASN A 110 30.54 12.34 14.19
CA ASN A 110 30.88 12.16 12.77
C ASN A 110 32.18 11.32 12.61
N GLU A 111 32.32 10.59 11.50
CA GLU A 111 33.53 9.81 11.12
C GLU A 111 34.83 10.65 11.04
N ARG A 112 34.73 11.99 11.09
CA ARG A 112 35.86 12.92 11.15
C ARG A 112 36.42 13.17 12.55
N GLY A 113 35.88 12.54 13.60
CA GLY A 113 36.42 12.63 14.95
C GLY A 113 36.21 14.00 15.63
N ASP A 114 35.31 14.84 15.12
CA ASP A 114 34.87 16.04 15.82
C ASP A 114 33.78 15.64 16.82
N SER A 115 34.10 15.71 18.11
CA SER A 115 33.16 15.40 19.19
C SER A 115 32.21 16.58 19.39
N ASP A 116 31.07 16.63 18.69
CA ASP A 116 30.18 17.79 18.78
C ASP A 116 29.45 17.91 20.13
N LEU A 117 29.36 16.85 20.95
CA LEU A 117 28.98 16.94 22.36
C LEU A 117 29.60 15.82 23.21
N GLY A 118 30.39 16.18 24.23
CA GLY A 118 30.81 15.22 25.25
C GLY A 118 29.64 14.78 26.14
N SER A 119 29.66 13.52 26.60
CA SER A 119 28.64 12.94 27.51
C SER A 119 28.39 13.81 28.76
N TRP A 120 29.43 14.43 29.31
CA TRP A 120 29.34 15.37 30.44
C TRP A 120 28.57 16.65 30.10
N GLU A 121 28.80 17.23 28.93
CA GLU A 121 28.13 18.46 28.50
C GLU A 121 26.65 18.19 28.16
N LYS A 122 26.30 16.97 27.70
CA LYS A 122 24.91 16.53 27.52
C LYS A 122 24.19 16.47 28.86
N LYS A 123 24.75 15.73 29.82
CA LYS A 123 24.16 15.53 31.14
C LYS A 123 23.94 16.86 31.88
N ALA A 124 24.95 17.74 31.87
CA ALA A 124 24.85 19.03 32.53
C ALA A 124 23.76 19.96 31.94
N ARG A 125 23.50 19.90 30.62
CA ARG A 125 22.45 20.71 29.98
C ARG A 125 21.05 20.20 30.26
N PHE A 126 20.85 18.88 30.18
CA PHE A 126 19.56 18.28 30.49
C PHE A 126 19.21 18.48 31.97
N GLU A 127 20.19 18.32 32.87
CA GLU A 127 20.02 18.63 34.30
C GLU A 127 19.64 20.10 34.54
N ASP A 128 20.28 21.06 33.85
CA ASP A 128 19.98 22.49 33.98
C ASP A 128 18.53 22.81 33.55
N VAL A 129 18.07 22.30 32.41
CA VAL A 129 16.69 22.51 31.94
C VAL A 129 15.70 21.78 32.85
N LYS A 130 15.98 20.53 33.21
CA LYS A 130 15.15 19.70 34.09
C LYS A 130 14.93 20.33 35.46
N GLU A 131 15.98 20.90 36.05
CA GLU A 131 15.88 21.58 37.35
C GLU A 131 14.88 22.74 37.28
N ALA A 132 14.96 23.58 36.24
CA ALA A 132 14.05 24.70 36.06
C ALA A 132 12.60 24.24 35.82
N ILE A 133 12.39 23.20 35.01
CA ILE A 133 11.07 22.60 34.77
C ILE A 133 10.50 22.01 36.06
N THR A 134 11.30 21.29 36.83
CA THR A 134 10.88 20.69 38.11
C THR A 134 10.47 21.78 39.12
N ASN A 135 11.26 22.84 39.22
CA ASN A 135 10.94 23.99 40.08
C ASN A 135 9.67 24.72 39.65
N HIS A 136 9.37 24.77 38.34
CA HIS A 136 8.12 25.30 37.82
C HIS A 136 6.93 24.40 38.16
N LYS A 137 7.05 23.08 37.94
CA LYS A 137 6.00 22.08 38.29
C LYS A 137 5.63 22.16 39.77
N ASN A 138 6.62 22.32 40.65
CA ASN A 138 6.44 22.37 42.12
C ASN A 138 6.12 23.76 42.69
N ALA A 139 5.96 24.79 41.86
CA ALA A 139 5.74 26.14 42.35
C ALA A 139 4.32 26.33 42.92
N GLU A 140 4.23 26.71 44.20
CA GLU A 140 2.96 26.94 44.91
C GLU A 140 2.34 28.32 44.65
N THR A 141 3.14 29.29 44.19
CA THR A 141 2.68 30.65 43.92
C THR A 141 2.76 30.97 42.43
N SER A 142 1.80 31.76 41.92
CA SER A 142 1.80 32.20 40.52
C SER A 142 3.06 33.02 40.17
N LYS A 143 3.67 33.69 41.17
CA LYS A 143 4.90 34.46 40.97
C LYS A 143 6.10 33.54 40.75
N ASP A 144 6.24 32.49 41.56
CA ASP A 144 7.33 31.53 41.43
C ASP A 144 7.16 30.66 40.19
N ALA A 145 5.92 30.24 39.90
CA ALA A 145 5.60 29.51 38.68
C ALA A 145 6.01 30.30 37.43
N LYS A 146 5.66 31.59 37.38
CA LYS A 146 6.06 32.48 36.27
C LYS A 146 7.57 32.69 36.19
N LYS A 147 8.24 32.84 37.34
CA LYS A 147 9.71 32.99 37.39
C LYS A 147 10.39 31.76 36.80
N TRP A 148 10.04 30.57 37.29
CA TRP A 148 10.65 29.32 36.86
C TRP A 148 10.26 28.93 35.43
N ARG A 149 9.05 29.29 34.98
CA ARG A 149 8.68 29.17 33.57
C ARG A 149 9.62 29.95 32.66
N ASN A 150 9.82 31.24 32.97
CA ASN A 150 10.72 32.09 32.18
C ASN A 150 12.17 31.60 32.21
N GLU A 151 12.62 31.08 33.37
CA GLU A 151 13.94 30.49 33.52
C GLU A 151 14.10 29.23 32.65
N ALA A 152 13.12 28.32 32.69
CA ALA A 152 13.12 27.10 31.88
C ALA A 152 13.11 27.42 30.38
N GLU A 153 12.23 28.32 29.91
CA GLU A 153 12.21 28.76 28.50
C GLU A 153 13.55 29.39 28.09
N SER A 154 14.16 30.20 28.96
CA SER A 154 15.47 30.80 28.68
C SER A 154 16.59 29.74 28.57
N ARG A 155 16.53 28.67 29.37
CA ARG A 155 17.50 27.57 29.31
C ARG A 155 17.29 26.69 28.07
N ILE A 156 16.03 26.41 27.71
CA ILE A 156 15.67 25.71 26.48
C ILE A 156 16.22 26.49 25.28
N GLU A 157 15.89 27.78 25.16
CA GLU A 157 16.33 28.60 24.02
C GLU A 157 17.86 28.69 23.93
N LYS A 158 18.55 28.86 25.07
CA LYS A 158 20.02 28.86 25.14
C LYS A 158 20.65 27.57 24.61
N HIS A 159 19.96 26.44 24.75
CA HIS A 159 20.46 25.14 24.28
C HIS A 159 19.97 24.77 22.89
N ARG A 160 18.88 25.38 22.42
CA ARG A 160 18.26 25.14 21.12
C ARG A 160 19.21 25.38 19.95
N ASP A 161 19.99 26.47 19.99
CA ASP A 161 20.96 26.81 18.93
C ASP A 161 21.83 25.64 18.49
N LYS A 162 22.28 24.80 19.43
CA LYS A 162 23.14 23.66 19.11
C LYS A 162 22.37 22.53 18.43
N PHE A 163 21.13 22.29 18.83
CA PHE A 163 20.23 21.33 18.17
C PHE A 163 19.83 21.81 16.77
N ASP A 164 19.56 23.11 16.60
CA ASP A 164 19.28 23.71 15.31
C ASP A 164 20.47 23.59 14.34
N GLN A 165 21.70 23.74 14.84
CA GLN A 165 22.90 23.56 14.01
C GLN A 165 23.10 22.11 13.56
N ILE A 166 22.70 21.12 14.38
CA ILE A 166 22.72 19.72 13.98
C ILE A 166 21.68 19.47 12.90
N LEU A 167 20.44 19.90 13.14
CA LEU A 167 19.35 19.83 12.17
C LEU A 167 19.77 20.49 10.85
N ARG A 168 20.39 21.67 10.91
CA ARG A 168 20.92 22.36 9.73
C ARG A 168 21.89 21.49 8.92
N ARG A 169 22.78 20.76 9.57
CA ARG A 169 23.72 19.87 8.85
C ARG A 169 22.99 18.70 8.17
N GLU A 170 21.90 18.18 8.75
CA GLU A 170 21.07 17.15 8.11
C GLU A 170 20.43 17.70 6.82
N PHE A 171 19.92 18.93 6.86
CA PHE A 171 19.41 19.58 5.65
C PHE A 171 20.50 19.80 4.60
N GLN A 172 21.70 20.22 5.01
CA GLN A 172 22.84 20.38 4.10
C GLN A 172 23.23 19.04 3.45
N GLN A 173 23.20 17.94 4.20
CA GLN A 173 23.44 16.60 3.66
C GLN A 173 22.35 16.14 2.69
N ALA A 174 21.12 16.60 2.87
CA ALA A 174 20.00 16.39 1.94
C ALA A 174 20.04 17.33 0.72
N GLY A 175 21.13 18.09 0.51
CA GLY A 175 21.33 18.95 -0.67
C GLY A 175 21.03 20.44 -0.45
N PHE A 176 20.69 20.86 0.77
CA PHE A 176 20.34 22.25 1.11
C PHE A 176 21.50 23.02 1.75
N ASP A 177 22.57 23.26 0.99
CA ASP A 177 23.79 23.90 1.51
C ASP A 177 23.55 25.30 2.12
N ASP A 178 22.63 26.06 1.54
CA ASP A 178 22.38 27.47 1.87
C ASP A 178 21.32 27.71 2.96
N ILE A 179 20.71 26.67 3.52
CA ILE A 179 19.67 26.84 4.54
C ILE A 179 20.24 27.47 5.82
N THR A 180 19.54 28.46 6.37
CA THR A 180 19.91 29.15 7.61
C THR A 180 19.15 28.58 8.81
N VAL A 181 19.69 28.80 10.02
CA VAL A 181 19.00 28.41 11.26
C VAL A 181 17.67 29.16 11.42
N ASP A 182 17.60 30.43 11.02
CA ASP A 182 16.37 31.22 11.09
C ASP A 182 15.28 30.62 10.19
N GLN A 183 15.63 30.20 8.97
CA GLN A 183 14.70 29.51 8.07
C GLN A 183 14.23 28.16 8.63
N LEU A 184 15.12 27.40 9.30
CA LEU A 184 14.72 26.16 9.97
C LEU A 184 13.75 26.42 11.12
N ARG A 185 13.97 27.47 11.89
CA ARG A 185 13.10 27.86 13.01
C ARG A 185 11.68 28.23 12.57
N GLU A 186 11.49 28.72 11.34
CA GLU A 186 10.15 28.94 10.77
C GLU A 186 9.32 27.64 10.74
N TRP A 187 9.97 26.47 10.75
CA TRP A 187 9.28 25.18 10.72
C TRP A 187 8.97 24.63 12.11
N SER A 188 9.25 25.42 13.15
CA SER A 188 9.02 25.08 14.56
C SER A 188 9.58 23.71 14.95
N PRO A 189 10.87 23.43 14.70
CA PRO A 189 11.46 22.12 14.96
C PRO A 189 11.34 21.76 16.44
N TYR A 190 10.91 20.54 16.71
CA TYR A 190 10.71 20.00 18.05
C TYR A 190 11.86 19.05 18.42
N HIS A 191 12.77 19.53 19.28
CA HIS A 191 13.90 18.72 19.76
C HIS A 191 13.50 17.95 21.01
N TRP A 192 13.03 16.72 20.82
CA TRP A 192 12.39 15.90 21.86
C TRP A 192 13.19 15.78 23.17
N PRO A 193 14.51 15.50 23.16
CA PRO A 193 15.28 15.43 24.41
C PRO A 193 15.40 16.76 25.15
N LEU A 194 15.35 17.89 24.43
CA LEU A 194 15.45 19.23 25.00
C LEU A 194 14.11 19.68 25.59
N GLU A 195 13.01 19.37 24.92
CA GLU A 195 11.66 19.77 25.30
C GLU A 195 11.08 18.87 26.40
N PHE A 196 11.43 17.58 26.40
CA PHE A 196 11.02 16.59 27.41
C PHE A 196 12.23 15.92 28.10
N PRO A 197 13.07 16.69 28.81
CA PRO A 197 14.30 16.15 29.39
C PRO A 197 14.04 15.07 30.45
N ASP A 198 12.94 15.16 31.20
CA ASP A 198 12.54 14.16 32.20
C ASP A 198 12.35 12.77 31.57
N VAL A 199 11.66 12.74 30.42
CA VAL A 199 11.30 11.50 29.71
C VAL A 199 12.55 10.84 29.13
N PHE A 200 13.40 11.62 28.46
CA PHE A 200 14.59 11.10 27.79
C PHE A 200 15.73 10.74 28.76
N GLU A 201 15.75 11.31 29.98
CA GLU A 201 16.65 10.83 31.03
C GLU A 201 16.24 9.45 31.56
N GLU A 202 14.94 9.14 31.58
CA GLU A 202 14.39 7.86 32.01
C GLU A 202 14.34 6.79 30.91
N GLY A 203 14.85 7.10 29.70
CA GLY A 203 14.97 6.15 28.60
C GLY A 203 13.89 6.25 27.52
N GLY A 204 13.04 7.28 27.56
CA GLY A 204 12.02 7.54 26.55
C GLY A 204 10.59 7.28 27.04
N PHE A 205 9.66 7.17 26.10
CA PHE A 205 8.24 6.94 26.41
C PHE A 205 7.97 5.45 26.59
N GLY A 206 7.23 5.04 27.63
CA GLY A 206 6.73 3.67 27.74
C GLY A 206 5.48 3.39 26.91
N VAL A 207 4.69 4.44 26.61
CA VAL A 207 3.48 4.36 25.80
C VAL A 207 3.37 5.60 24.91
N ILE A 208 3.02 5.40 23.64
CA ILE A 208 2.77 6.46 22.67
C ILE A 208 1.36 6.27 22.08
N ILE A 209 0.54 7.31 22.17
CA ILE A 209 -0.79 7.36 21.56
C ILE A 209 -0.85 8.59 20.67
N GLY A 210 -1.30 8.44 19.43
CA GLY A 210 -1.24 9.53 18.46
C GLY A 210 -2.35 9.53 17.42
N ASN A 211 -2.77 10.74 17.06
CA ASN A 211 -3.49 11.04 15.84
C ASN A 211 -2.56 11.88 14.95
N PRO A 212 -1.85 11.27 13.98
CA PRO A 212 -0.93 11.95 13.10
C PRO A 212 -1.66 12.94 12.18
N PRO A 213 -0.93 13.84 11.52
CA PRO A 213 -1.45 14.64 10.40
C PRO A 213 -1.85 13.76 9.20
N TRP A 214 -2.89 14.15 8.45
CA TRP A 214 -3.50 13.36 7.37
C TRP A 214 -3.26 13.96 5.97
N ASP A 215 -2.43 15.00 5.88
CA ASP A 215 -2.15 15.70 4.63
C ASP A 215 -0.96 15.11 3.88
N MET A 216 -0.89 15.42 2.59
CA MET A 216 0.26 15.12 1.74
C MET A 216 1.08 16.39 1.55
N LEU A 217 2.41 16.28 1.60
CA LEU A 217 3.29 17.40 1.24
C LEU A 217 3.34 17.54 -0.28
N TYR A 218 2.66 18.57 -0.77
CA TYR A 218 2.79 19.05 -2.14
C TYR A 218 2.37 20.52 -2.20
N THR A 219 2.78 21.21 -3.26
CA THR A 219 2.34 22.58 -3.49
C THR A 219 0.82 22.63 -3.72
N ASN A 220 0.08 23.15 -2.74
CA ASN A 220 -1.37 23.22 -2.82
C ASN A 220 -1.83 24.61 -3.27
N ARG A 221 -2.15 24.75 -4.56
CA ARG A 221 -2.70 25.99 -5.11
C ARG A 221 -4.01 26.42 -4.43
N ASP A 222 -4.85 25.47 -4.01
CA ASP A 222 -6.12 25.81 -3.39
C ASP A 222 -5.92 26.45 -2.01
N GLU A 223 -4.94 25.97 -1.26
CA GLU A 223 -4.59 26.52 0.05
C GLU A 223 -3.99 27.92 -0.10
N PHE A 224 -3.01 28.08 -0.99
CA PHE A 224 -2.31 29.34 -1.17
C PHE A 224 -3.21 30.46 -1.70
N PHE A 225 -3.94 30.20 -2.79
CA PHE A 225 -4.71 31.23 -3.49
C PHE A 225 -6.04 31.58 -2.80
N ARG A 226 -6.55 30.73 -1.89
CA ARG A 226 -7.73 31.06 -1.05
C ARG A 226 -7.59 32.35 -0.24
N ARG A 227 -6.35 32.75 0.06
CA ARG A 227 -6.05 33.99 0.80
C ARG A 227 -6.30 35.25 -0.03
N TYR A 228 -6.30 35.13 -1.36
CA TYR A 228 -6.55 36.24 -2.29
C TYR A 228 -7.91 36.10 -3.00
N ASP A 229 -8.41 34.86 -3.19
CA ASP A 229 -9.78 34.57 -3.64
C ASP A 229 -10.40 33.41 -2.83
N GLU A 230 -11.31 33.74 -1.91
CA GLU A 230 -12.01 32.76 -1.05
C GLU A 230 -12.75 31.65 -1.84
N GLN A 231 -13.16 31.93 -3.09
CA GLN A 231 -13.88 30.97 -3.93
C GLN A 231 -12.95 30.07 -4.75
N PHE A 232 -11.64 30.32 -4.75
CA PHE A 232 -10.67 29.65 -5.60
C PHE A 232 -10.80 28.12 -5.57
N GLY A 233 -10.94 27.53 -4.37
CA GLY A 233 -11.08 26.08 -4.20
C GLY A 233 -12.34 25.47 -4.83
N LYS A 234 -13.35 26.27 -5.19
CA LYS A 234 -14.62 25.82 -5.81
C LYS A 234 -14.58 25.84 -7.34
N TYR A 235 -13.58 26.46 -7.95
CA TYR A 235 -13.48 26.55 -9.41
C TYR A 235 -13.07 25.21 -10.06
N GLN A 236 -13.45 25.01 -11.32
CA GLN A 236 -12.92 23.93 -12.15
C GLN A 236 -11.47 24.23 -12.57
N SER A 237 -10.71 23.21 -12.99
CA SER A 237 -9.26 23.37 -13.24
C SER A 237 -8.94 24.50 -14.21
N ASP A 238 -9.59 24.55 -15.37
CA ASP A 238 -9.34 25.57 -16.39
C ASP A 238 -9.54 26.99 -15.84
N LYS A 239 -10.60 27.20 -15.03
CA LYS A 239 -10.87 28.48 -14.38
C LYS A 239 -9.86 28.79 -13.27
N LYS A 240 -9.34 27.78 -12.55
CA LYS A 240 -8.26 27.99 -11.57
C LYS A 240 -7.01 28.50 -12.27
N ASP A 241 -6.70 27.97 -13.45
CA ASP A 241 -5.53 28.40 -14.23
C ASP A 241 -5.69 29.88 -14.65
N ASP A 242 -6.85 30.27 -15.18
CA ASP A 242 -7.13 31.67 -15.54
C ASP A 242 -7.00 32.65 -14.34
N VAL A 243 -7.55 32.27 -13.17
CA VAL A 243 -7.51 33.10 -11.95
C VAL A 243 -6.09 33.16 -11.38
N MET A 244 -5.32 32.07 -11.46
CA MET A 244 -3.90 32.08 -11.09
C MET A 244 -3.11 33.04 -11.97
N ASP A 245 -3.29 32.98 -13.29
CA ASP A 245 -2.60 33.86 -14.22
C ASP A 245 -2.91 35.34 -13.93
N GLU A 246 -4.16 35.67 -13.56
CA GLU A 246 -4.55 37.02 -13.14
C GLU A 246 -3.89 37.43 -11.81
N LEU A 247 -3.97 36.59 -10.77
CA LEU A 247 -3.40 36.90 -9.45
C LEU A 247 -1.88 37.01 -9.47
N LEU A 248 -1.21 36.19 -10.28
CA LEU A 248 0.25 36.19 -10.44
C LEU A 248 0.77 37.39 -11.27
N THR A 249 -0.10 38.24 -11.81
CA THR A 249 0.34 39.53 -12.36
C THR A 249 0.78 40.52 -11.28
N ASP A 250 0.37 40.33 -10.02
CA ASP A 250 0.90 41.06 -8.89
C ASP A 250 2.25 40.45 -8.48
N GLU A 251 3.33 41.22 -8.62
CA GLU A 251 4.70 40.78 -8.29
C GLU A 251 4.84 40.29 -6.85
N THR A 252 4.05 40.82 -5.91
CA THR A 252 4.07 40.40 -4.50
C THR A 252 3.49 39.00 -4.36
N ILE A 253 2.34 38.75 -4.97
CA ILE A 253 1.67 37.44 -4.93
C ILE A 253 2.53 36.39 -5.65
N ALA A 254 3.15 36.76 -6.78
CA ALA A 254 4.07 35.90 -7.51
C ALA A 254 5.28 35.49 -6.67
N GLN A 255 5.94 36.45 -6.00
CA GLN A 255 7.07 36.16 -5.10
C GLN A 255 6.65 35.33 -3.89
N GLU A 256 5.46 35.59 -3.32
CA GLU A 256 4.93 34.78 -2.22
C GLU A 256 4.63 33.33 -2.66
N TRP A 257 4.15 33.16 -3.90
CA TRP A 257 3.87 31.85 -4.48
C TRP A 257 5.15 31.07 -4.76
N GLU A 258 6.14 31.70 -5.40
CA GLU A 258 7.46 31.12 -5.65
C GLU A 258 8.12 30.70 -4.32
N ARG A 259 8.12 31.57 -3.32
CA ARG A 259 8.63 31.24 -1.97
C ARG A 259 7.88 30.07 -1.34
N TYR A 260 6.56 29.98 -1.51
CA TYR A 260 5.78 28.85 -1.01
C TYR A 260 6.12 27.55 -1.74
N GLN A 261 6.32 27.60 -3.07
CA GLN A 261 6.77 26.45 -3.86
C GLN A 261 8.14 25.96 -3.37
N ASP A 262 9.12 26.86 -3.28
CA ASP A 262 10.46 26.56 -2.82
C ASP A 262 10.45 25.96 -1.40
N GLN A 263 9.67 26.55 -0.48
CA GLN A 263 9.55 26.03 0.88
C GLN A 263 8.93 24.62 0.93
N MET A 264 7.96 24.32 0.07
CA MET A 264 7.36 22.98 -0.03
C MET A 264 8.32 21.96 -0.63
N GLU A 265 9.09 22.35 -1.64
CA GLU A 265 10.11 21.50 -2.27
C GLU A 265 11.22 21.14 -1.28
N ILE A 266 11.79 22.12 -0.58
CA ILE A 266 12.82 21.90 0.45
C ILE A 266 12.32 20.93 1.53
N ARG A 267 11.04 21.06 1.94
CA ARG A 267 10.42 20.13 2.91
C ARG A 267 10.33 18.72 2.35
N ALA A 268 9.76 18.56 1.17
CA ALA A 268 9.59 17.26 0.54
C ALA A 268 10.94 16.55 0.35
N ASP A 269 11.96 17.29 -0.05
CA ASP A 269 13.31 16.77 -0.22
C ASP A 269 13.99 16.43 1.10
N TYR A 270 13.83 17.21 2.17
CA TYR A 270 14.32 16.80 3.50
C TYR A 270 13.77 15.43 3.89
N PHE A 271 12.46 15.22 3.74
CA PHE A 271 11.82 13.93 4.07
C PHE A 271 12.16 12.79 3.10
N SER A 272 12.66 13.10 1.90
CA SER A 272 12.95 12.10 0.86
C SER A 272 14.43 11.79 0.69
N GLN A 273 15.30 12.71 1.09
CA GLN A 273 16.75 12.67 0.86
C GLN A 273 17.57 12.66 2.16
N SER A 274 16.99 13.05 3.30
CA SER A 274 17.72 12.96 4.58
C SER A 274 17.88 11.52 5.06
N GLU A 275 18.94 11.28 5.84
CA GLU A 275 19.13 10.01 6.54
C GLU A 275 18.15 9.81 7.72
N THR A 276 17.32 10.80 8.03
CA THR A 276 16.32 10.71 9.09
C THR A 276 15.12 9.86 8.66
N TYR A 277 14.75 9.88 7.38
CA TYR A 277 13.59 9.17 6.86
C TYR A 277 14.01 8.24 5.71
N LYS A 278 14.11 6.95 6.02
CA LYS A 278 14.62 5.90 5.11
C LYS A 278 13.50 5.04 4.51
N LEU A 279 12.31 5.04 5.13
CA LEU A 279 11.19 4.17 4.75
C LEU A 279 10.17 4.85 3.82
N GLN A 280 10.52 6.01 3.25
CA GLN A 280 9.64 6.81 2.39
C GLN A 280 9.83 6.56 0.88
N SER A 281 10.88 5.82 0.49
CA SER A 281 11.29 5.60 -0.91
C SER A 281 11.24 4.11 -1.30
N PRO A 282 10.06 3.46 -1.31
CA PRO A 282 9.95 2.04 -1.55
C PRO A 282 10.50 1.61 -2.91
N VAL A 283 11.30 0.56 -2.89
CA VAL A 283 11.86 -0.07 -4.10
C VAL A 283 10.98 -1.26 -4.49
N VAL A 284 10.50 -1.26 -5.74
CA VAL A 284 9.72 -2.35 -6.32
C VAL A 284 10.35 -2.76 -7.65
N ASP A 285 10.67 -4.04 -7.80
CA ASP A 285 11.36 -4.59 -8.98
C ASP A 285 12.62 -3.78 -9.35
N GLY A 286 13.44 -3.43 -8.34
CA GLY A 286 14.70 -2.69 -8.52
C GLY A 286 14.55 -1.20 -8.84
N ARG A 287 13.32 -0.65 -8.85
CA ARG A 287 13.06 0.77 -9.14
C ARG A 287 12.50 1.48 -7.91
N LYS A 288 13.06 2.64 -7.58
CA LYS A 288 12.44 3.57 -6.62
C LYS A 288 11.09 4.03 -7.15
N MET A 289 10.06 3.91 -6.33
CA MET A 289 8.71 4.32 -6.69
C MET A 289 8.52 5.80 -6.33
N PRO A 290 8.01 6.63 -7.25
CA PRO A 290 7.72 8.02 -6.93
C PRO A 290 6.54 8.07 -5.96
N THR A 291 6.82 8.41 -4.71
CA THR A 291 5.83 8.60 -3.65
C THR A 291 5.81 10.07 -3.29
N LYS A 292 4.62 10.62 -3.01
CA LYS A 292 4.51 11.90 -2.35
C LYS A 292 4.69 11.66 -0.85
N ASN A 293 5.30 12.59 -0.12
CA ASN A 293 5.43 12.45 1.32
C ASN A 293 4.05 12.61 1.98
N ASP A 294 3.53 11.51 2.52
CA ASP A 294 2.34 11.48 3.36
C ASP A 294 2.77 11.78 4.81
N LEU A 295 2.17 12.80 5.43
CA LEU A 295 2.59 13.22 6.76
C LEU A 295 2.30 12.13 7.82
N SER A 296 1.28 11.30 7.62
CA SER A 296 0.98 10.19 8.53
C SER A 296 1.99 9.05 8.41
N ALA A 297 2.52 8.82 7.19
CA ALA A 297 3.58 7.86 6.93
C ALA A 297 4.91 8.32 7.54
N LEU A 298 5.23 9.61 7.42
CA LEU A 298 6.37 10.22 8.10
C LEU A 298 6.24 10.14 9.62
N PHE A 299 5.03 10.40 10.14
CA PHE A 299 4.80 10.32 11.58
C PHE A 299 4.99 8.90 12.10
N LEU A 300 4.51 7.88 11.38
CA LEU A 300 4.73 6.49 11.77
C LEU A 300 6.23 6.14 11.82
N GLU A 301 7.01 6.56 10.82
CA GLU A 301 8.47 6.38 10.85
C GLU A 301 9.13 7.11 12.03
N ARG A 302 8.71 8.35 12.29
CA ARG A 302 9.16 9.13 13.45
C ARG A 302 8.86 8.43 14.77
N ILE A 303 7.73 7.72 14.88
CA ILE A 303 7.42 6.94 16.07
C ILE A 303 8.39 5.77 16.25
N PHE A 304 8.89 5.15 15.17
CA PHE A 304 9.92 4.12 15.28
C PHE A 304 11.20 4.68 15.91
N ASP A 305 11.61 5.88 15.52
CA ASP A 305 12.79 6.56 16.10
C ASP A 305 12.60 7.00 17.55
N LEU A 306 11.36 7.25 17.97
CA LEU A 306 11.00 7.63 19.35
C LEU A 306 10.78 6.41 20.25
N SER A 307 10.72 5.21 19.67
CA SER A 307 10.42 3.97 20.40
C SER A 307 11.70 3.21 20.72
N SER A 308 11.82 2.77 21.97
CA SER A 308 12.77 1.75 22.41
C SER A 308 12.08 0.39 22.52
N ASP A 309 12.82 -0.67 22.84
CA ASP A 309 12.23 -2.00 23.08
C ASP A 309 11.15 -1.93 24.18
N ASP A 310 10.08 -2.70 24.01
CA ASP A 310 8.91 -2.81 24.89
C ASP A 310 7.97 -1.58 24.93
N VAL A 311 8.21 -0.56 24.09
CA VAL A 311 7.33 0.62 23.98
C VAL A 311 6.02 0.24 23.28
N ARG A 312 4.89 0.58 23.91
CA ARG A 312 3.57 0.32 23.31
C ARG A 312 3.07 1.54 22.54
N VAL A 313 2.66 1.31 21.31
CA VAL A 313 2.21 2.35 20.40
C VAL A 313 0.78 2.05 19.95
N SER A 314 -0.08 3.08 19.92
CA SER A 314 -1.38 3.01 19.25
C SER A 314 -1.62 4.29 18.44
N LEU A 315 -1.83 4.15 17.13
CA LEU A 315 -1.98 5.27 16.20
C LEU A 315 -3.26 5.15 15.38
N LEU A 316 -3.96 6.27 15.22
CA LEU A 316 -5.08 6.40 14.28
C LEU A 316 -4.55 6.84 12.91
N LEU A 317 -4.45 5.93 11.94
CA LEU A 317 -3.79 6.16 10.66
C LEU A 317 -4.78 6.18 9.48
N PRO A 318 -4.48 6.91 8.40
CA PRO A 318 -5.16 6.72 7.12
C PRO A 318 -5.05 5.28 6.62
N GLY A 319 -6.14 4.77 6.04
CA GLY A 319 -6.17 3.39 5.51
C GLY A 319 -5.19 3.15 4.35
N THR A 320 -4.71 4.23 3.72
CA THR A 320 -3.68 4.20 2.68
C THR A 320 -2.34 3.66 3.17
N ILE A 321 -2.03 3.75 4.48
CA ILE A 321 -0.80 3.15 5.03
C ILE A 321 -0.84 1.63 4.96
N LEU A 322 -2.03 1.03 5.06
CA LEU A 322 -2.22 -0.42 4.99
C LEU A 322 -2.31 -0.96 3.56
N GLY A 323 -2.57 -0.07 2.60
CA GLY A 323 -2.69 -0.35 1.17
C GLY A 323 -1.55 0.22 0.32
N GLY A 324 -1.52 -0.14 -0.96
CA GLY A 324 -0.65 0.48 -1.96
C GLY A 324 0.86 0.35 -1.71
N VAL A 325 1.64 1.00 -2.59
CA VAL A 325 3.11 0.91 -2.60
C VAL A 325 3.77 1.80 -1.54
N MET A 326 3.16 2.95 -1.24
CA MET A 326 3.76 3.99 -0.39
C MET A 326 4.12 3.47 1.01
N GLY A 327 3.21 2.75 1.66
CA GLY A 327 3.46 2.19 2.99
C GLY A 327 4.25 0.88 3.01
N LYS A 328 4.81 0.42 1.88
CA LYS A 328 5.47 -0.89 1.78
C LYS A 328 6.60 -1.05 2.81
N ASP A 329 7.54 -0.11 2.82
CA ASP A 329 8.74 -0.21 3.65
C ASP A 329 8.37 -0.03 5.13
N LEU A 330 7.40 0.84 5.44
CA LEU A 330 6.83 0.99 6.78
C LEU A 330 6.19 -0.31 7.29
N ARG A 331 5.37 -0.98 6.46
CA ARG A 331 4.76 -2.27 6.82
C ARG A 331 5.78 -3.38 6.97
N THR A 332 6.82 -3.37 6.14
CA THR A 332 7.94 -4.32 6.26
C THR A 332 8.68 -4.09 7.57
N HIS A 333 8.99 -2.83 7.91
CA HIS A 333 9.61 -2.45 9.18
C HIS A 333 8.76 -2.85 10.38
N LEU A 334 7.44 -2.59 10.35
CA LEU A 334 6.50 -3.05 11.38
C LEU A 334 6.60 -4.56 11.57
N LEU A 335 6.48 -5.34 10.49
CA LEU A 335 6.56 -6.78 10.60
C LEU A 335 7.91 -7.26 11.17
N ASP A 336 9.02 -6.63 10.77
CA ASP A 336 10.36 -7.10 11.12
C ASP A 336 10.89 -6.61 12.47
N ASN A 337 10.37 -5.50 13.00
CA ASN A 337 10.93 -4.84 14.19
C ASN A 337 9.89 -4.54 15.29
N THR A 338 8.64 -4.97 15.13
CA THR A 338 7.59 -4.79 16.16
C THR A 338 6.79 -6.07 16.35
N ASP A 339 6.07 -6.19 17.47
CA ASP A 339 5.00 -7.16 17.69
C ASP A 339 3.64 -6.46 17.55
N ILE A 340 3.07 -6.51 16.32
CA ILE A 340 1.76 -5.94 16.03
C ILE A 340 0.69 -6.73 16.79
N GLN A 341 0.01 -6.05 17.72
CA GLN A 341 -1.06 -6.66 18.50
C GLN A 341 -2.34 -6.71 17.68
N ASP A 342 -2.78 -5.55 17.20
CA ASP A 342 -4.04 -5.41 16.48
C ASP A 342 -4.03 -4.31 15.42
N ILE A 343 -4.86 -4.53 14.38
CA ILE A 343 -5.23 -3.53 13.39
C ILE A 343 -6.75 -3.55 13.24
N VAL A 344 -7.39 -2.44 13.59
CA VAL A 344 -8.84 -2.25 13.46
C VAL A 344 -9.12 -1.23 12.38
N GLY A 345 -9.56 -1.68 11.21
CA GLY A 345 -9.84 -0.85 10.04
C GLY A 345 -11.31 -0.48 9.88
N PHE A 346 -11.58 0.79 9.58
CA PHE A 346 -12.91 1.38 9.49
C PHE A 346 -13.21 1.95 8.10
N GLU A 347 -14.49 1.91 7.70
CA GLU A 347 -15.06 2.80 6.69
C GLU A 347 -15.90 3.86 7.40
N ASN A 348 -15.70 5.14 7.08
CA ASN A 348 -16.25 6.27 7.83
C ASN A 348 -17.78 6.48 7.66
N LYS A 349 -18.61 5.50 8.01
CA LYS A 349 -20.07 5.56 7.90
C LYS A 349 -20.74 6.41 9.00
N GLY A 350 -20.23 7.62 9.23
CA GLY A 350 -20.76 8.56 10.20
C GLY A 350 -20.01 8.62 11.53
N ILE A 351 -18.87 7.92 11.64
CA ILE A 351 -17.98 8.00 12.82
C ILE A 351 -17.43 9.44 12.96
N PHE A 352 -16.90 9.98 11.85
CA PHE A 352 -16.47 11.37 11.72
C PHE A 352 -17.39 12.10 10.72
N PRO A 353 -18.30 12.98 11.20
CA PRO A 353 -19.30 13.64 10.35
C PRO A 353 -18.73 14.52 9.23
N GLU A 354 -17.53 15.06 9.43
CA GLU A 354 -16.89 16.01 8.51
C GLU A 354 -16.09 15.34 7.39
N ILE A 355 -15.89 14.02 7.49
CA ILE A 355 -15.11 13.23 6.54
C ILE A 355 -16.07 12.44 5.63
N GLY A 356 -15.68 12.23 4.37
CA GLY A 356 -16.49 11.48 3.40
C GLY A 356 -16.83 10.06 3.88
N SER A 357 -18.04 9.59 3.57
CA SER A 357 -18.58 8.33 4.10
C SER A 357 -17.93 7.04 3.57
N MET A 358 -17.00 7.18 2.62
CA MET A 358 -16.22 6.10 2.02
C MET A 358 -14.74 6.16 2.44
N TYR A 359 -14.36 7.17 3.22
CA TYR A 359 -12.99 7.32 3.68
C TYR A 359 -12.63 6.19 4.64
N ARG A 360 -11.40 5.68 4.55
CA ARG A 360 -10.92 4.56 5.35
C ARG A 360 -9.78 4.98 6.26
N PHE A 361 -9.82 4.49 7.48
CA PHE A 361 -8.78 4.68 8.49
C PHE A 361 -8.61 3.41 9.32
N ALA A 362 -7.53 3.33 10.08
CA ALA A 362 -7.28 2.19 10.95
C ALA A 362 -6.62 2.62 12.26
N ILE A 363 -6.94 1.91 13.34
CA ILE A 363 -6.15 1.94 14.57
C ILE A 363 -5.10 0.84 14.44
N LEU A 364 -3.83 1.21 14.54
CA LEU A 364 -2.69 0.30 14.55
C LEU A 364 -2.11 0.28 15.96
N SER A 365 -2.06 -0.90 16.59
CA SER A 365 -1.47 -1.11 17.91
C SER A 365 -0.32 -2.10 17.84
N PHE A 366 0.86 -1.74 18.37
CA PHE A 366 2.03 -2.61 18.42
C PHE A 366 2.91 -2.35 19.63
N GLU A 367 3.69 -3.35 20.01
CA GLU A 367 4.84 -3.20 20.92
C GLU A 367 6.11 -3.12 20.06
N TYR A 368 6.94 -2.11 20.28
CA TYR A 368 8.17 -1.92 19.52
C TYR A 368 9.27 -2.84 20.03
N GLY A 369 10.08 -3.36 19.10
CA GLY A 369 11.03 -4.44 19.37
C GLY A 369 10.49 -5.82 18.97
N GLY A 370 11.39 -6.80 18.85
CA GLY A 370 11.02 -8.16 18.46
C GLY A 370 10.63 -8.28 16.98
N ARG A 371 9.69 -9.19 16.69
CA ARG A 371 9.23 -9.50 15.33
C ARG A 371 7.82 -10.04 15.32
N THR A 372 6.98 -9.51 14.43
CA THR A 372 5.59 -9.96 14.30
C THR A 372 5.55 -11.35 13.68
N THR A 373 4.93 -12.30 14.38
CA THR A 373 4.68 -13.67 13.91
C THR A 373 3.24 -13.88 13.46
N GLN A 374 2.31 -13.16 14.06
CA GLN A 374 0.90 -13.07 13.74
C GLN A 374 0.34 -11.77 14.35
N MET A 375 -0.82 -11.32 13.89
CA MET A 375 -1.52 -10.14 14.46
C MET A 375 -3.04 -10.32 14.42
N LYS A 376 -3.79 -9.58 15.23
CA LYS A 376 -5.27 -9.57 15.19
C LYS A 376 -5.77 -8.48 14.24
N GLY A 377 -6.51 -8.85 13.20
CA GLY A 377 -7.00 -7.90 12.20
C GLY A 377 -8.50 -8.00 12.00
N ILE A 378 -9.17 -6.85 11.96
CA ILE A 378 -10.54 -6.74 11.47
C ILE A 378 -10.71 -5.45 10.68
N PHE A 379 -11.36 -5.53 9.52
CA PHE A 379 -11.43 -4.43 8.58
C PHE A 379 -12.86 -4.11 8.16
N ASN A 380 -13.04 -2.96 7.51
CA ASN A 380 -14.32 -2.43 7.03
C ASN A 380 -15.38 -2.30 8.15
N GLN A 381 -14.94 -2.01 9.37
CA GLN A 381 -15.85 -1.74 10.49
C GLN A 381 -16.53 -0.38 10.29
N THR A 382 -17.78 -0.26 10.75
CA THR A 382 -18.56 0.97 10.62
C THR A 382 -19.05 1.52 11.96
N ASP A 383 -18.76 0.80 13.05
CA ASP A 383 -19.15 1.11 14.42
C ASP A 383 -17.89 1.05 15.30
N GLU A 384 -17.69 2.07 16.13
CA GLU A 384 -16.57 2.20 17.06
C GLU A 384 -16.49 1.09 18.12
N LYS A 385 -17.58 0.34 18.35
CA LYS A 385 -17.60 -0.81 19.27
C LYS A 385 -16.55 -1.86 18.94
N ALA A 386 -16.17 -2.00 17.67
CA ALA A 386 -15.15 -2.94 17.23
C ALA A 386 -13.79 -2.75 17.94
N VAL A 387 -13.50 -1.56 18.47
CA VAL A 387 -12.29 -1.28 19.26
C VAL A 387 -12.32 -2.00 20.61
N TYR A 388 -13.48 -2.08 21.25
CA TYR A 388 -13.63 -2.67 22.58
C TYR A 388 -13.76 -4.19 22.55
N ASP A 389 -14.29 -4.73 21.44
CA ASP A 389 -14.55 -6.15 21.25
C ASP A 389 -13.52 -6.79 20.28
N VAL A 390 -12.35 -6.17 20.09
CA VAL A 390 -11.34 -6.61 19.11
C VAL A 390 -10.89 -8.06 19.37
N ASP A 391 -10.78 -8.47 20.63
CA ASP A 391 -10.36 -9.82 21.01
C ASP A 391 -11.36 -10.90 20.58
N ASP A 392 -12.64 -10.55 20.49
CA ASP A 392 -13.73 -11.46 20.13
C ASP A 392 -14.03 -11.42 18.62
N LEU A 393 -13.86 -10.27 17.98
CA LEU A 393 -14.23 -10.05 16.58
C LEU A 393 -13.08 -10.27 15.59
N ALA A 394 -11.83 -9.98 16.00
CA ALA A 394 -10.72 -9.95 15.06
C ALA A 394 -10.22 -11.34 14.67
N ALA A 395 -9.80 -11.45 13.41
CA ALA A 395 -9.16 -12.65 12.90
C ALA A 395 -7.68 -12.64 13.26
N VAL A 396 -7.12 -13.78 13.65
CA VAL A 396 -5.68 -13.96 13.82
C VAL A 396 -5.08 -14.20 12.44
N ILE A 397 -4.24 -13.27 11.99
CA ILE A 397 -3.58 -13.27 10.68
C ILE A 397 -2.11 -13.67 10.84
N PRO A 398 -1.69 -14.83 10.32
CA PRO A 398 -0.28 -15.21 10.32
C PRO A 398 0.56 -14.25 9.50
N ARG A 399 1.81 -14.02 9.92
CA ARG A 399 2.79 -13.23 9.16
C ARG A 399 2.94 -13.70 7.72
N GLU A 400 2.92 -15.02 7.50
CA GLU A 400 3.05 -15.59 6.17
C GLU A 400 1.96 -15.10 5.21
N VAL A 401 0.73 -14.94 5.69
CA VAL A 401 -0.37 -14.36 4.90
C VAL A 401 -0.06 -12.92 4.54
N LEU A 402 0.37 -12.09 5.50
CA LEU A 402 0.68 -10.68 5.28
C LEU A 402 1.80 -10.47 4.25
N VAL A 403 2.84 -11.32 4.30
CA VAL A 403 4.01 -11.23 3.40
C VAL A 403 3.71 -11.79 2.02
N ARG A 404 3.04 -12.95 1.93
CA ARG A 404 2.78 -13.63 0.65
C ARG A 404 1.58 -13.09 -0.10
N TYR A 405 0.63 -12.43 0.59
CA TYR A 405 -0.55 -11.88 -0.07
C TYR A 405 -0.18 -10.86 -1.16
N SER A 406 0.80 -10.00 -0.92
CA SER A 406 1.30 -9.03 -1.90
C SER A 406 2.81 -8.87 -1.75
N PRO A 407 3.61 -9.80 -2.30
CA PRO A 407 5.03 -9.91 -1.99
C PRO A 407 5.86 -8.77 -2.59
N LYS A 408 5.42 -8.13 -3.67
CA LYS A 408 6.16 -7.00 -4.27
C LYS A 408 5.69 -5.65 -3.71
N THR A 409 4.39 -5.48 -3.54
CA THR A 409 3.78 -4.22 -3.09
C THR A 409 3.61 -4.13 -1.57
N GLY A 410 3.60 -5.26 -0.87
CA GLY A 410 3.49 -5.36 0.58
C GLY A 410 2.09 -5.06 1.12
N ILE A 411 1.03 -5.12 0.31
CA ILE A 411 -0.35 -4.79 0.73
C ILE A 411 -0.85 -5.77 1.80
N PHE A 412 -1.51 -5.28 2.85
CA PHE A 412 -2.19 -6.16 3.82
C PHE A 412 -3.63 -6.50 3.37
N PRO A 413 -4.07 -7.76 3.53
CA PRO A 413 -5.43 -8.16 3.19
C PRO A 413 -6.46 -7.61 4.19
N PHE A 414 -7.56 -7.04 3.69
CA PHE A 414 -8.64 -6.47 4.53
C PHE A 414 -9.68 -7.53 4.88
N VAL A 415 -9.28 -8.47 5.74
CA VAL A 415 -10.09 -9.62 6.14
C VAL A 415 -11.28 -9.26 7.05
N ARG A 416 -12.33 -10.08 6.98
CA ARG A 416 -13.60 -9.89 7.71
C ARG A 416 -13.91 -10.99 8.70
N SER A 417 -13.22 -12.13 8.59
CA SER A 417 -13.44 -13.28 9.47
C SER A 417 -12.20 -14.18 9.53
N GLN A 418 -12.14 -15.05 10.54
CA GLN A 418 -11.10 -16.08 10.63
C GLN A 418 -11.14 -17.06 9.45
N GLN A 419 -12.34 -17.36 8.93
CA GLN A 419 -12.48 -18.27 7.79
C GLN A 419 -11.85 -17.68 6.52
N GLU A 420 -11.95 -16.37 6.32
CA GLU A 420 -11.27 -15.67 5.22
C GLU A 420 -9.75 -15.80 5.31
N VAL A 421 -9.18 -15.66 6.52
CA VAL A 421 -7.73 -15.85 6.73
C VAL A 421 -7.32 -17.29 6.41
N ASN A 422 -8.11 -18.28 6.83
CA ASN A 422 -7.81 -19.69 6.56
C ASN A 422 -7.77 -20.00 5.06
N VAL A 423 -8.72 -19.43 4.29
CA VAL A 423 -8.73 -19.53 2.83
C VAL A 423 -7.52 -18.84 2.23
N LEU A 424 -7.23 -17.59 2.64
CA LEU A 424 -6.08 -16.85 2.14
C LEU A 424 -4.76 -17.56 2.44
N ASP A 425 -4.58 -18.14 3.62
CA ASP A 425 -3.37 -18.91 3.99
C ASP A 425 -3.11 -20.09 3.05
N LYS A 426 -4.16 -20.77 2.58
CA LYS A 426 -4.03 -21.85 1.58
C LYS A 426 -3.73 -21.28 0.20
N VAL A 427 -4.42 -20.21 -0.20
CA VAL A 427 -4.29 -19.58 -1.53
C VAL A 427 -2.90 -18.96 -1.72
N VAL A 428 -2.37 -18.22 -0.75
CA VAL A 428 -1.09 -17.49 -0.88
C VAL A 428 0.15 -18.39 -0.86
N LYS A 429 -0.01 -19.69 -0.58
CA LYS A 429 1.07 -20.69 -0.66
C LYS A 429 1.35 -21.16 -2.09
N HIS A 430 0.43 -20.91 -3.02
CA HIS A 430 0.64 -21.21 -4.44
C HIS A 430 1.63 -20.21 -5.08
N PRO A 431 2.27 -20.58 -6.20
CA PRO A 431 3.22 -19.70 -6.87
C PRO A 431 2.56 -18.42 -7.41
N GLN A 432 3.35 -17.36 -7.57
CA GLN A 432 2.86 -16.10 -8.15
C GLN A 432 2.70 -16.23 -9.67
N LEU A 433 1.75 -15.50 -10.27
CA LEU A 433 1.52 -15.52 -11.71
C LEU A 433 2.73 -15.01 -12.55
N GLY A 434 3.55 -14.13 -11.99
CA GLY A 434 4.76 -13.60 -12.63
C GLY A 434 6.05 -14.32 -12.23
N GLU A 435 5.98 -15.36 -11.40
CA GLU A 435 7.13 -16.18 -11.02
C GLU A 435 7.50 -17.12 -12.18
N GLU A 436 8.81 -17.22 -12.47
CA GLU A 436 9.36 -18.18 -13.43
C GLU A 436 9.71 -19.48 -12.71
N ILE A 437 9.15 -20.60 -13.15
CA ILE A 437 9.32 -21.92 -12.55
C ILE A 437 9.78 -22.88 -13.63
N ASP A 438 10.83 -23.64 -13.34
CA ASP A 438 11.35 -24.64 -14.27
C ASP A 438 10.28 -25.66 -14.66
N ASN A 439 10.16 -25.93 -15.96
CA ASN A 439 9.20 -26.88 -16.54
C ASN A 439 7.72 -26.55 -16.30
N ALA A 440 7.38 -25.29 -16.00
CA ALA A 440 6.01 -24.80 -15.98
C ALA A 440 5.83 -23.59 -16.90
N TRP A 441 4.58 -23.30 -17.25
CA TRP A 441 4.23 -22.14 -18.07
C TRP A 441 4.41 -20.83 -17.28
N SER A 442 4.86 -19.79 -17.99
CA SER A 442 5.14 -18.46 -17.42
C SER A 442 4.24 -17.39 -18.02
N VAL A 443 4.11 -16.25 -17.32
CA VAL A 443 3.25 -15.15 -17.76
C VAL A 443 4.02 -13.83 -17.80
N ASP A 444 3.94 -13.16 -18.94
CA ASP A 444 4.17 -11.72 -19.04
C ASP A 444 2.94 -11.05 -19.66
N VAL A 445 2.60 -9.85 -19.21
CA VAL A 445 1.37 -9.14 -19.58
C VAL A 445 1.73 -7.94 -20.46
N LEU A 446 1.07 -7.84 -21.60
CA LEU A 446 0.99 -6.65 -22.43
C LEU A 446 -0.33 -5.92 -22.14
N THR A 447 -0.23 -4.71 -21.57
CA THR A 447 -1.42 -3.95 -21.16
C THR A 447 -2.03 -3.13 -22.28
N LYS A 448 -1.26 -2.83 -23.33
CA LYS A 448 -1.68 -1.93 -24.42
C LYS A 448 -1.06 -2.36 -25.75
N GLU A 449 -1.83 -3.03 -26.59
CA GLU A 449 -1.50 -3.22 -28.01
C GLU A 449 -1.83 -1.91 -28.78
N LEU A 450 -3.09 -1.47 -28.72
CA LEU A 450 -3.56 -0.19 -29.27
C LEU A 450 -4.31 0.67 -28.25
N VAL A 451 -4.20 1.99 -28.37
CA VAL A 451 -4.93 2.97 -27.55
C VAL A 451 -5.91 3.72 -28.43
N GLU A 452 -7.21 3.64 -28.10
CA GLU A 452 -8.31 4.17 -28.93
C GLU A 452 -8.16 5.67 -29.21
N SER A 453 -7.59 6.46 -28.30
CA SER A 453 -7.41 7.91 -28.50
C SER A 453 -6.22 8.27 -29.39
N THR A 454 -5.17 7.44 -29.45
CA THR A 454 -3.92 7.78 -30.16
C THR A 454 -3.71 6.99 -31.45
N ASP A 455 -4.41 5.88 -31.64
CA ASP A 455 -4.25 4.99 -32.81
C ASP A 455 -5.52 4.95 -33.69
N GLN A 456 -6.33 6.02 -33.70
CA GLN A 456 -7.62 6.08 -34.41
C GLN A 456 -7.50 5.83 -35.92
N GLU A 457 -6.40 6.25 -36.53
CA GLU A 457 -6.15 6.12 -37.98
C GLU A 457 -6.07 4.65 -38.44
N TYR A 458 -5.78 3.71 -37.54
CA TYR A 458 -5.72 2.27 -37.83
C TYR A 458 -7.04 1.52 -37.53
N LEU A 459 -8.08 2.25 -37.09
CA LEU A 459 -9.35 1.69 -36.61
C LEU A 459 -10.53 2.07 -37.52
N LEU A 460 -10.96 1.13 -38.35
CA LEU A 460 -12.15 1.26 -39.20
C LEU A 460 -13.42 0.97 -38.41
N THR A 461 -14.50 1.70 -38.67
CA THR A 461 -15.81 1.51 -38.00
C THR A 461 -16.79 0.65 -38.80
N SER A 462 -16.39 0.18 -39.99
CA SER A 462 -17.15 -0.72 -40.84
C SER A 462 -16.30 -1.91 -41.29
N PRO A 463 -16.86 -3.13 -41.38
CA PRO A 463 -16.18 -4.30 -41.92
C PRO A 463 -15.95 -4.26 -43.44
N ASP A 464 -16.63 -3.39 -44.20
CA ASP A 464 -16.69 -3.48 -45.67
C ASP A 464 -15.31 -3.42 -46.37
N ASN A 465 -14.29 -2.84 -45.73
CA ASN A 465 -12.92 -2.73 -46.24
C ASN A 465 -11.89 -3.16 -45.19
N ALA A 466 -12.23 -4.16 -44.38
CA ALA A 466 -11.38 -4.68 -43.31
C ALA A 466 -11.21 -6.20 -43.43
N ASP A 467 -10.08 -6.69 -42.93
CA ASP A 467 -9.73 -8.12 -43.00
C ASP A 467 -10.07 -8.84 -41.69
N TYR A 468 -10.06 -8.14 -40.56
CA TYR A 468 -10.33 -8.72 -39.24
C TYR A 468 -10.90 -7.69 -38.24
N PRO A 469 -11.62 -8.14 -37.20
CA PRO A 469 -12.12 -7.27 -36.14
C PRO A 469 -11.03 -6.87 -35.14
N VAL A 470 -11.12 -5.68 -34.57
CA VAL A 470 -10.30 -5.24 -33.44
C VAL A 470 -11.12 -5.36 -32.15
N TYR A 471 -10.63 -6.14 -31.19
CA TYR A 471 -11.37 -6.41 -29.95
C TYR A 471 -11.06 -5.39 -28.85
N GLY A 472 -12.09 -4.91 -28.18
CA GLY A 472 -12.01 -4.22 -26.90
C GLY A 472 -12.73 -5.00 -25.80
N GLY A 473 -12.64 -4.55 -24.55
CA GLY A 473 -13.15 -5.30 -23.40
C GLY A 473 -14.65 -5.64 -23.42
N LYS A 474 -15.45 -5.01 -24.29
CA LYS A 474 -16.88 -5.34 -24.48
C LYS A 474 -17.13 -6.52 -25.41
N ASN A 475 -16.09 -7.00 -26.09
CA ASN A 475 -16.15 -8.11 -27.05
C ASN A 475 -15.81 -9.46 -26.43
N ILE A 476 -15.26 -9.48 -25.20
CA ILE A 476 -14.85 -10.71 -24.53
C ILE A 476 -15.53 -10.87 -23.16
N GLN A 477 -15.73 -12.12 -22.76
CA GLN A 477 -16.20 -12.56 -21.43
C GLN A 477 -15.47 -13.86 -21.03
N GLN A 478 -15.85 -14.47 -19.91
CA GLN A 478 -15.31 -15.75 -19.43
C GLN A 478 -15.43 -16.83 -20.52
N PHE A 479 -14.29 -17.30 -21.05
CA PHE A 479 -14.20 -18.28 -22.15
C PHE A 479 -14.85 -17.88 -23.48
N GLU A 480 -15.21 -16.61 -23.65
CA GLU A 480 -15.90 -16.10 -24.84
C GLU A 480 -15.07 -14.98 -25.46
N TYR A 481 -14.61 -15.19 -26.69
CA TYR A 481 -13.77 -14.24 -27.41
C TYR A 481 -14.56 -13.36 -28.41
N ASP A 482 -15.80 -13.73 -28.71
CA ASP A 482 -16.72 -12.98 -29.58
C ASP A 482 -18.20 -13.24 -29.25
N ASN A 483 -19.11 -12.66 -30.05
CA ASN A 483 -20.55 -12.78 -29.88
C ASN A 483 -21.23 -13.73 -30.89
N SER A 484 -20.52 -14.68 -31.47
CA SER A 484 -21.03 -15.55 -32.55
C SER A 484 -22.11 -16.54 -32.08
N HIS A 485 -21.98 -17.08 -30.87
CA HIS A 485 -22.94 -18.03 -30.29
C HIS A 485 -23.69 -17.49 -29.06
N THR A 486 -23.47 -16.23 -28.70
CA THR A 486 -24.08 -15.59 -27.52
C THR A 486 -24.56 -14.19 -27.82
N THR A 487 -25.75 -13.83 -27.33
CA THR A 487 -26.28 -12.46 -27.42
C THR A 487 -25.82 -11.55 -26.29
N ASN A 488 -25.08 -12.09 -25.32
CA ASN A 488 -24.64 -11.37 -24.12
C ASN A 488 -23.46 -10.43 -24.37
N LEU A 489 -22.72 -10.67 -25.45
CA LEU A 489 -21.56 -9.88 -25.87
C LEU A 489 -21.91 -8.91 -26.99
N LYS A 490 -21.24 -7.76 -26.99
CA LYS A 490 -21.36 -6.80 -28.09
C LYS A 490 -20.41 -7.21 -29.21
N GLY A 491 -20.87 -7.06 -30.45
CA GLY A 491 -20.00 -7.19 -31.62
C GLY A 491 -18.88 -6.14 -31.65
N PRO A 492 -17.85 -6.34 -32.48
CA PRO A 492 -16.71 -5.43 -32.61
C PRO A 492 -17.16 -4.04 -33.07
N LYS A 493 -16.70 -3.00 -32.35
CA LYS A 493 -16.88 -1.60 -32.76
C LYS A 493 -15.91 -1.21 -33.88
N TYR A 494 -14.75 -1.86 -33.91
CA TYR A 494 -13.63 -1.52 -34.78
C TYR A 494 -13.14 -2.73 -35.56
N TRP A 495 -12.57 -2.45 -36.72
CA TRP A 495 -12.01 -3.40 -37.67
C TRP A 495 -10.70 -2.84 -38.21
N SER A 496 -9.82 -3.67 -38.76
CA SER A 496 -8.58 -3.21 -39.38
C SER A 496 -8.19 -4.01 -40.60
N ARG A 497 -7.26 -3.45 -41.37
CA ARG A 497 -6.69 -4.09 -42.56
C ARG A 497 -5.50 -4.97 -42.20
N GLY A 498 -5.30 -6.00 -43.01
CA GLY A 498 -4.22 -6.96 -42.91
C GLY A 498 -2.86 -6.32 -43.11
N MET A 499 -1.83 -7.11 -42.79
CA MET A 499 -0.43 -6.70 -42.72
C MET A 499 0.14 -6.13 -44.04
N TYR A 500 -0.46 -6.42 -45.20
CA TYR A 500 0.03 -5.99 -46.52
C TYR A 500 -0.49 -4.62 -46.97
N ASP A 501 -1.26 -3.91 -46.13
CA ASP A 501 -1.68 -2.52 -46.34
C ASP A 501 -1.13 -1.60 -45.23
N PRO A 502 0.15 -1.22 -45.29
CA PRO A 502 0.88 -0.64 -44.16
C PRO A 502 0.37 0.72 -43.69
N GLU A 503 -0.21 1.54 -44.57
CA GLU A 503 -0.62 2.91 -44.21
C GLU A 503 -1.78 2.94 -43.19
N ASN A 504 -2.59 1.89 -43.10
CA ASN A 504 -3.77 1.85 -42.20
C ASN A 504 -3.92 0.53 -41.42
N SER A 505 -2.88 -0.32 -41.38
CA SER A 505 -2.95 -1.62 -40.69
C SER A 505 -2.59 -1.51 -39.21
N ALA A 506 -3.49 -2.02 -38.35
CA ALA A 506 -3.21 -2.19 -36.93
C ALA A 506 -2.00 -3.12 -36.69
N HIS A 507 -1.79 -4.15 -37.52
CA HIS A 507 -0.62 -5.03 -37.42
C HIS A 507 0.68 -4.26 -37.65
N TYR A 508 0.70 -3.40 -38.69
CA TYR A 508 1.85 -2.54 -38.97
C TYR A 508 2.15 -1.63 -37.78
N ARG A 509 1.12 -0.96 -37.24
CA ARG A 509 1.28 -0.08 -36.07
C ARG A 509 1.81 -0.80 -34.83
N VAL A 510 1.30 -1.99 -34.53
CA VAL A 510 1.78 -2.79 -33.39
C VAL A 510 3.22 -3.26 -33.62
N ARG A 511 3.56 -3.68 -34.85
CA ARG A 511 4.93 -4.08 -35.21
C ARG A 511 5.90 -2.91 -35.06
N GLU A 512 5.55 -1.74 -35.59
CA GLU A 512 6.35 -0.52 -35.49
C GLU A 512 6.61 -0.15 -34.02
N LYS A 513 5.58 -0.17 -33.15
CA LYS A 513 5.74 0.06 -31.71
C LYS A 513 6.70 -0.94 -31.08
N LYS A 514 6.56 -2.23 -31.39
CA LYS A 514 7.42 -3.31 -30.87
C LYS A 514 8.85 -3.26 -31.42
N PHE A 515 9.05 -2.87 -32.68
CA PHE A 515 10.38 -2.65 -33.23
C PHE A 515 11.08 -1.49 -32.53
N ASN A 516 10.36 -0.41 -32.28
CA ASN A 516 10.93 0.78 -31.63
C ASN A 516 11.19 0.56 -30.13
N ARG A 517 10.23 -0.01 -29.39
CA ARG A 517 10.21 -0.06 -27.91
C ARG A 517 10.03 -1.46 -27.31
N GLY A 518 10.04 -2.51 -28.12
CA GLY A 518 9.86 -3.90 -27.66
C GLY A 518 11.15 -4.53 -27.14
N ASN A 519 11.01 -5.80 -26.71
CA ASN A 519 12.05 -6.49 -25.95
C ASN A 519 13.07 -7.25 -26.82
N LEU A 520 12.85 -7.41 -28.13
CA LEU A 520 13.77 -8.18 -28.99
C LEU A 520 15.19 -7.61 -28.96
N LYS A 521 15.33 -6.30 -29.18
CA LYS A 521 16.61 -5.60 -29.06
C LYS A 521 17.25 -5.75 -27.68
N LYS A 522 16.45 -5.85 -26.62
CA LYS A 522 16.94 -5.93 -25.24
C LYS A 522 17.47 -7.32 -24.96
N ALA A 523 16.71 -8.35 -25.33
CA ALA A 523 17.11 -9.74 -25.19
C ALA A 523 18.43 -10.02 -25.93
N ILE A 524 18.57 -9.59 -27.19
CA ILE A 524 19.82 -9.78 -27.95
C ILE A 524 20.97 -9.01 -27.30
N TYR A 525 20.74 -7.76 -26.88
CA TYR A 525 21.78 -6.96 -26.23
C TYR A 525 22.25 -7.57 -24.91
N GLU A 526 21.32 -8.05 -24.07
CA GLU A 526 21.63 -8.63 -22.76
C GLU A 526 22.34 -9.98 -22.92
N GLU A 527 21.85 -10.87 -23.79
CA GLU A 527 22.38 -12.22 -23.96
C GLU A 527 23.82 -12.23 -24.51
N PHE A 528 24.13 -11.38 -25.48
CA PHE A 528 25.45 -11.38 -26.15
C PHE A 528 26.45 -10.39 -25.53
N GLY A 529 26.24 -9.96 -24.27
CA GLY A 529 27.21 -9.14 -23.53
C GLY A 529 27.27 -7.68 -23.98
N GLY A 530 26.16 -7.14 -24.47
CA GLY A 530 26.05 -5.74 -24.86
C GLY A 530 26.33 -4.76 -23.71
N GLU A 531 25.96 -5.15 -22.47
CA GLU A 531 26.20 -4.37 -21.25
C GLU A 531 27.69 -4.16 -20.94
N ASP A 532 28.56 -5.04 -21.43
CA ASP A 532 30.02 -4.92 -21.28
C ASP A 532 30.64 -3.95 -22.30
N THR A 533 29.83 -3.33 -23.15
CA THR A 533 30.28 -2.43 -24.22
C THR A 533 29.84 -0.98 -23.99
N SER A 534 30.58 -0.03 -24.56
CA SER A 534 30.17 1.38 -24.60
C SER A 534 29.15 1.69 -25.70
N LYS A 535 28.70 0.69 -26.46
CA LYS A 535 27.78 0.88 -27.59
C LYS A 535 26.35 1.03 -27.09
N SER A 536 25.57 1.86 -27.77
CA SER A 536 24.13 1.89 -27.52
C SER A 536 23.50 0.53 -27.86
N GLN A 537 22.38 0.21 -27.22
CA GLN A 537 21.63 -1.02 -27.48
C GLN A 537 21.34 -1.24 -28.97
N VAL A 538 20.93 -0.18 -29.68
CA VAL A 538 20.63 -0.24 -31.11
C VAL A 538 21.89 -0.55 -31.91
N GLN A 539 22.96 0.23 -31.67
CA GLN A 539 24.21 0.07 -32.42
C GLN A 539 24.85 -1.30 -32.18
N PHE A 540 24.83 -1.81 -30.94
CA PHE A 540 25.38 -3.12 -30.63
C PHE A 540 24.65 -4.23 -31.38
N VAL A 541 23.32 -4.23 -31.34
CA VAL A 541 22.49 -5.25 -32.00
C VAL A 541 22.64 -5.17 -33.51
N ASP A 542 22.68 -3.98 -34.10
CA ASP A 542 22.88 -3.83 -35.55
C ASP A 542 24.26 -4.28 -35.99
N ASP A 543 25.33 -3.92 -35.26
CA ASP A 543 26.69 -4.38 -35.57
C ASP A 543 26.80 -5.91 -35.47
N LEU A 544 26.17 -6.51 -34.45
CA LEU A 544 26.14 -7.96 -34.26
C LEU A 544 25.41 -8.65 -35.41
N LEU A 545 24.23 -8.18 -35.79
CA LEU A 545 23.46 -8.79 -36.88
C LEU A 545 24.13 -8.56 -38.25
N GLU A 546 24.78 -7.41 -38.47
CA GLU A 546 25.57 -7.15 -39.67
C GLU A 546 26.69 -8.18 -39.84
N GLU A 547 27.35 -8.59 -38.74
CA GLU A 547 28.39 -9.62 -38.76
C GLU A 547 27.85 -11.01 -39.15
N TYR A 548 26.67 -11.39 -38.64
CA TYR A 548 26.12 -12.73 -38.84
C TYR A 548 25.32 -12.91 -40.13
N ARG A 549 24.63 -11.86 -40.60
CA ARG A 549 23.70 -11.93 -41.75
C ARG A 549 23.81 -10.78 -42.75
N GLY A 550 24.71 -9.82 -42.54
CA GLY A 550 24.99 -8.74 -43.49
C GLY A 550 23.95 -7.63 -43.56
N HIS A 551 23.10 -7.52 -42.54
CA HIS A 551 22.22 -6.37 -42.30
C HIS A 551 21.79 -6.31 -40.83
N GLY A 552 21.53 -5.10 -40.33
CA GLY A 552 21.01 -4.84 -38.98
C GLY A 552 19.57 -5.34 -38.73
N LEU A 553 18.98 -4.96 -37.60
CA LEU A 553 17.63 -5.38 -37.22
C LEU A 553 16.56 -4.69 -38.08
N GLU A 554 15.64 -5.47 -38.63
CA GLU A 554 14.55 -4.99 -39.47
C GLU A 554 13.19 -5.15 -38.78
N GLN A 555 12.17 -4.40 -39.23
CA GLN A 555 10.83 -4.50 -38.63
C GLN A 555 10.26 -5.92 -38.76
N ASP A 556 10.53 -6.61 -39.87
CA ASP A 556 10.00 -7.96 -40.10
C ASP A 556 10.61 -9.03 -39.19
N ASP A 557 11.74 -8.76 -38.52
CA ASP A 557 12.26 -9.62 -37.44
C ASP A 557 11.32 -9.67 -36.22
N VAL A 558 10.46 -8.66 -36.06
CA VAL A 558 9.54 -8.60 -34.92
C VAL A 558 8.33 -9.52 -35.17
N LEU A 559 8.19 -10.53 -34.33
CA LEU A 559 6.99 -11.38 -34.29
C LEU A 559 5.91 -10.71 -33.44
N LEU A 560 4.70 -10.62 -34.01
CA LEU A 560 3.55 -10.05 -33.32
C LEU A 560 2.99 -11.06 -32.32
N ASP A 561 2.54 -10.61 -31.15
CA ASP A 561 1.93 -11.53 -30.18
C ASP A 561 0.64 -12.15 -30.74
N CYS A 562 -0.08 -11.42 -31.60
CA CYS A 562 -1.29 -11.93 -32.22
C CYS A 562 -1.04 -13.02 -33.27
N SER A 563 0.20 -13.37 -33.64
CA SER A 563 0.44 -14.48 -34.58
C SER A 563 0.18 -15.87 -33.96
N GLU A 564 -0.01 -15.94 -32.63
CA GLU A 564 -0.39 -17.15 -31.90
C GLU A 564 -1.61 -16.89 -31.02
N TYR A 565 -2.33 -17.97 -30.67
CA TYR A 565 -3.39 -17.93 -29.69
C TYR A 565 -2.84 -17.42 -28.35
N ARG A 566 -3.56 -16.49 -27.72
CA ARG A 566 -3.11 -15.84 -26.48
C ARG A 566 -4.28 -15.54 -25.56
N ILE A 567 -4.02 -15.45 -24.26
CA ILE A 567 -5.06 -15.15 -23.28
C ILE A 567 -5.29 -13.63 -23.25
N GLY A 568 -6.52 -13.20 -23.45
CA GLY A 568 -6.98 -11.83 -23.23
C GLY A 568 -7.77 -11.73 -21.93
N ILE A 569 -7.42 -10.77 -21.09
CA ILE A 569 -8.08 -10.48 -19.82
C ILE A 569 -8.69 -9.08 -19.91
N ARG A 570 -9.99 -8.96 -19.63
CA ARG A 570 -10.68 -7.68 -19.66
C ARG A 570 -10.14 -6.73 -18.57
N ASP A 571 -9.78 -5.50 -18.97
CA ASP A 571 -9.14 -4.53 -18.08
C ASP A 571 -10.09 -3.99 -17.00
N ILE A 572 -11.30 -3.57 -17.41
CA ILE A 572 -12.30 -3.03 -16.50
C ILE A 572 -12.88 -4.16 -15.65
N SER A 573 -12.45 -4.18 -14.39
CA SER A 573 -12.74 -5.22 -13.39
C SER A 573 -12.94 -4.54 -12.05
N ARG A 574 -14.11 -4.68 -11.44
CA ARG A 574 -14.40 -4.11 -10.11
C ARG A 574 -14.67 -5.25 -9.15
N ALA A 575 -14.21 -5.13 -7.91
CA ALA A 575 -14.50 -6.13 -6.87
C ALA A 575 -16.01 -6.38 -6.64
N ARG A 576 -16.87 -5.41 -6.96
CA ARG A 576 -18.34 -5.50 -6.85
C ARG A 576 -19.04 -6.09 -8.08
N ASN A 577 -18.32 -6.35 -9.18
CA ASN A 577 -18.90 -7.01 -10.33
C ASN A 577 -19.25 -8.46 -10.00
N GLU A 578 -20.11 -9.07 -10.80
CA GLU A 578 -20.37 -10.51 -10.71
C GLU A 578 -19.10 -11.35 -10.89
N ARG A 579 -18.14 -10.88 -11.71
CA ARG A 579 -16.79 -11.43 -11.87
C ARG A 579 -15.77 -10.30 -11.88
N THR A 580 -14.65 -10.50 -11.20
CA THR A 580 -13.51 -9.57 -11.25
C THR A 580 -12.61 -9.90 -12.43
N ILE A 581 -12.27 -11.17 -12.63
CA ILE A 581 -11.46 -11.60 -13.77
C ILE A 581 -12.35 -12.23 -14.83
N MET A 582 -12.17 -11.79 -16.07
CA MET A 582 -12.82 -12.35 -17.26
C MET A 582 -11.75 -12.54 -18.32
N ALA A 583 -11.39 -13.79 -18.57
CA ALA A 583 -10.38 -14.19 -19.52
C ALA A 583 -10.95 -15.08 -20.63
N ALA A 584 -10.39 -14.96 -21.83
CA ALA A 584 -10.64 -15.86 -22.95
C ALA A 584 -9.35 -16.05 -23.76
N VAL A 585 -9.20 -17.21 -24.40
CA VAL A 585 -8.17 -17.37 -25.43
C VAL A 585 -8.67 -16.65 -26.68
N LEU A 586 -7.86 -15.74 -27.21
CA LEU A 586 -8.13 -14.93 -28.38
C LEU A 586 -7.61 -15.63 -29.64
N PRO A 587 -8.32 -15.48 -30.77
CA PRO A 587 -7.87 -16.03 -32.05
C PRO A 587 -6.60 -15.35 -32.56
N LYS A 588 -5.90 -16.04 -33.45
CA LYS A 588 -4.76 -15.50 -34.19
C LYS A 588 -5.17 -14.30 -35.04
N GLU A 589 -4.18 -13.47 -35.36
CA GLU A 589 -4.26 -12.27 -36.20
C GLU A 589 -5.17 -11.15 -35.67
N VAL A 590 -5.86 -11.34 -34.55
CA VAL A 590 -6.69 -10.27 -33.95
C VAL A 590 -5.87 -9.39 -33.01
N VAL A 591 -5.97 -8.07 -33.21
CA VAL A 591 -5.37 -7.04 -32.36
C VAL A 591 -6.38 -6.53 -31.33
N CYS A 592 -5.87 -6.16 -30.15
CA CYS A 592 -6.69 -5.68 -29.04
C CYS A 592 -6.49 -4.18 -28.73
N LEU A 593 -7.55 -3.55 -28.24
CA LEU A 593 -7.46 -2.25 -27.57
C LEU A 593 -6.97 -2.42 -26.13
N HIS A 594 -6.42 -1.36 -25.55
CA HIS A 594 -5.99 -1.20 -24.15
C HIS A 594 -7.04 -1.56 -23.07
N THR A 595 -8.26 -1.92 -23.46
CA THR A 595 -9.30 -2.42 -22.56
C THR A 595 -9.27 -3.95 -22.41
N ILE A 596 -8.30 -4.61 -23.06
CA ILE A 596 -7.94 -6.02 -22.90
C ILE A 596 -6.42 -6.07 -22.64
N ASN A 597 -6.03 -6.65 -21.51
CA ASN A 597 -4.66 -7.01 -21.19
C ASN A 597 -4.37 -8.38 -21.81
N THR A 598 -3.34 -8.53 -22.63
CA THR A 598 -2.99 -9.80 -23.28
C THR A 598 -1.78 -10.45 -22.60
N LEU A 599 -1.85 -11.76 -22.34
CA LEU A 599 -0.68 -12.51 -21.92
C LEU A 599 0.17 -12.79 -23.16
N LYS A 600 1.45 -12.41 -23.12
CA LYS A 600 2.35 -12.60 -24.24
C LYS A 600 2.51 -14.11 -24.50
N PRO A 601 2.27 -14.61 -25.73
CA PRO A 601 2.40 -16.02 -26.01
C PRO A 601 3.87 -16.46 -26.17
N PHE A 602 4.79 -15.51 -26.31
CA PHE A 602 6.20 -15.77 -26.57
C PHE A 602 7.14 -15.29 -25.45
N ARG A 603 8.20 -16.06 -25.25
CA ARG A 603 9.46 -15.74 -24.57
C ARG A 603 10.51 -15.45 -25.67
N ILE A 604 11.47 -14.57 -25.41
CA ILE A 604 12.49 -14.18 -26.40
C ILE A 604 13.83 -14.71 -25.90
N GLU A 605 14.35 -15.74 -26.55
CA GLU A 605 15.60 -16.43 -26.20
C GLU A 605 16.50 -16.43 -27.43
N PRO A 606 17.34 -15.41 -27.56
CA PRO A 606 18.29 -15.38 -28.64
C PRO A 606 19.40 -16.40 -28.37
N GLU A 607 19.77 -17.17 -29.39
CA GLU A 607 20.94 -18.06 -29.38
C GLU A 607 21.82 -17.67 -30.58
N GLU A 608 23.10 -17.99 -30.54
CA GLU A 608 24.04 -17.64 -31.60
C GLU A 608 23.57 -18.14 -32.98
N SER A 609 22.98 -19.34 -33.03
CA SER A 609 22.39 -19.91 -34.26
C SER A 609 21.24 -19.09 -34.84
N HIS A 610 20.52 -18.33 -34.02
CA HIS A 610 19.40 -17.50 -34.47
C HIS A 610 19.86 -16.25 -35.20
N LEU A 611 21.05 -15.72 -34.92
CA LEU A 611 21.54 -14.45 -35.45
C LEU A 611 21.72 -14.44 -36.97
N SER A 612 21.91 -15.62 -37.57
CA SER A 612 22.03 -15.79 -39.03
C SER A 612 20.67 -15.81 -39.75
N GLU A 613 19.56 -15.86 -39.03
CA GLU A 613 18.22 -15.91 -39.60
C GLU A 613 17.73 -14.54 -40.08
N SER A 614 16.92 -14.53 -41.14
CA SER A 614 16.18 -13.36 -41.59
C SER A 614 14.83 -13.81 -42.17
N PRO A 615 13.70 -13.52 -41.52
CA PRO A 615 13.55 -12.81 -40.22
C PRO A 615 13.94 -13.67 -39.00
N LEU A 616 14.30 -13.03 -37.88
CA LEU A 616 14.61 -13.67 -36.57
C LEU A 616 13.37 -14.30 -35.92
N ARG A 617 12.89 -15.43 -36.43
CA ARG A 617 11.68 -16.08 -35.91
C ARG A 617 11.99 -17.09 -34.81
N SER A 618 13.11 -17.80 -34.89
CA SER A 618 13.43 -18.88 -33.95
C SER A 618 13.76 -18.38 -32.54
N VAL A 619 14.08 -17.09 -32.38
CA VAL A 619 14.25 -16.48 -31.05
C VAL A 619 12.97 -16.43 -30.21
N TYR A 620 11.79 -16.64 -30.82
CA TYR A 620 10.50 -16.58 -30.13
C TYR A 620 10.03 -17.99 -29.76
N GLU A 621 10.09 -18.32 -28.47
CA GLU A 621 9.62 -19.59 -27.92
C GLU A 621 8.22 -19.45 -27.33
N ARG A 622 7.35 -20.43 -27.55
CA ARG A 622 6.00 -20.43 -26.95
C ARG A 622 6.08 -20.60 -25.44
N ARG A 623 5.36 -19.75 -24.69
CA ARG A 623 5.23 -19.84 -23.21
C ARG A 623 4.28 -20.93 -22.73
N PHE A 624 3.40 -21.39 -23.62
CA PHE A 624 2.36 -22.35 -23.32
C PHE A 624 2.34 -23.43 -24.41
N THR A 625 2.23 -24.68 -23.99
CA THR A 625 1.71 -25.76 -24.83
C THR A 625 0.23 -25.53 -25.14
N ASP A 626 -0.32 -26.33 -26.06
CA ASP A 626 -1.73 -26.21 -26.48
C ASP A 626 -2.71 -26.48 -25.33
N LEU A 627 -2.36 -27.31 -24.34
CA LEU A 627 -3.23 -27.57 -23.17
C LEU A 627 -3.00 -26.59 -22.01
N GLU A 628 -1.76 -26.12 -21.81
CA GLU A 628 -1.44 -25.20 -20.70
C GLU A 628 -2.14 -23.85 -20.83
N ILE A 629 -2.32 -23.34 -22.06
CA ILE A 629 -3.06 -22.10 -22.27
C ILE A 629 -4.52 -22.21 -21.78
N PHE A 630 -5.13 -23.40 -21.89
CA PHE A 630 -6.48 -23.64 -21.38
C PHE A 630 -6.51 -23.98 -19.89
N ALA A 631 -5.50 -24.64 -19.33
CA ALA A 631 -5.36 -24.75 -17.87
C ALA A 631 -5.28 -23.36 -17.23
N ALA A 632 -4.39 -22.50 -17.74
CA ALA A 632 -4.23 -21.13 -17.28
C ALA A 632 -5.54 -20.33 -17.44
N THR A 633 -6.21 -20.43 -18.59
CA THR A 633 -7.50 -19.75 -18.81
C THR A 633 -8.58 -20.26 -17.85
N GLY A 634 -8.65 -21.57 -17.60
CA GLY A 634 -9.58 -22.18 -16.65
C GLY A 634 -9.37 -21.66 -15.23
N LEU A 635 -8.12 -21.67 -14.75
CA LEU A 635 -7.77 -21.21 -13.41
C LEU A 635 -7.95 -19.69 -13.24
N LEU A 636 -7.57 -18.87 -14.25
CA LEU A 636 -7.82 -17.42 -14.23
C LEU A 636 -9.31 -17.09 -14.15
N ASN A 637 -10.16 -17.95 -14.71
CA ASN A 637 -11.61 -17.83 -14.68
C ASN A 637 -12.25 -18.60 -13.52
N SER A 638 -11.49 -19.16 -12.58
CA SER A 638 -12.03 -19.91 -11.45
C SER A 638 -12.53 -19.01 -10.33
N ILE A 639 -13.52 -19.48 -9.56
CA ILE A 639 -14.03 -18.79 -8.37
C ILE A 639 -12.93 -18.52 -7.31
N PRO A 640 -12.05 -19.47 -6.93
CA PRO A 640 -10.98 -19.21 -5.95
C PRO A 640 -10.03 -18.07 -6.36
N PHE A 641 -9.63 -18.02 -7.65
CA PHE A 641 -8.78 -16.93 -8.13
C PHE A 641 -9.54 -15.60 -8.20
N ASP A 642 -10.80 -15.62 -8.61
CA ASP A 642 -11.65 -14.42 -8.63
C ASP A 642 -11.85 -13.86 -7.21
N PHE A 643 -12.00 -14.73 -6.21
CA PHE A 643 -12.05 -14.37 -4.80
C PHE A 643 -10.77 -13.64 -4.36
N LEU A 644 -9.58 -14.19 -4.66
CA LEU A 644 -8.30 -13.52 -4.37
C LEU A 644 -8.25 -12.15 -5.08
N MET A 645 -8.58 -12.08 -6.36
CA MET A 645 -8.48 -10.84 -7.12
C MET A 645 -9.48 -9.76 -6.65
N ARG A 646 -10.65 -10.13 -6.12
CA ARG A 646 -11.59 -9.18 -5.48
C ARG A 646 -11.00 -8.44 -4.29
N THR A 647 -10.13 -9.11 -3.55
CA THR A 647 -9.47 -8.53 -2.38
C THR A 647 -8.34 -7.57 -2.77
N LYS A 648 -7.89 -7.60 -4.02
CA LYS A 648 -6.79 -6.77 -4.55
C LYS A 648 -7.21 -5.66 -5.51
N VAL A 649 -8.31 -5.85 -6.26
CA VAL A 649 -8.71 -4.95 -7.36
C VAL A 649 -9.79 -3.96 -6.94
N GLU A 650 -9.56 -2.68 -7.19
CA GLU A 650 -10.59 -1.64 -6.99
C GLU A 650 -11.47 -1.42 -8.24
N SER A 651 -10.86 -1.13 -9.39
CA SER A 651 -11.60 -0.73 -10.61
C SER A 651 -11.03 -1.17 -11.96
N HIS A 652 -9.74 -1.48 -12.02
CA HIS A 652 -9.02 -1.95 -13.20
C HIS A 652 -7.96 -2.97 -12.78
N ILE A 653 -7.54 -3.83 -13.70
CA ILE A 653 -6.44 -4.78 -13.45
C ILE A 653 -5.12 -4.03 -13.45
N VAL A 654 -4.46 -3.95 -12.30
CA VAL A 654 -3.09 -3.46 -12.21
C VAL A 654 -2.12 -4.60 -12.52
N LYS A 655 -1.28 -4.45 -13.56
CA LYS A 655 -0.32 -5.49 -14.02
C LYS A 655 0.46 -6.11 -12.86
N ARG A 656 0.98 -5.29 -11.94
CA ARG A 656 1.78 -5.76 -10.80
C ARG A 656 0.98 -6.63 -9.84
N GLU A 657 -0.22 -6.20 -9.46
CA GLU A 657 -1.11 -6.96 -8.55
C GLU A 657 -1.55 -8.29 -9.17
N LEU A 658 -1.79 -8.31 -10.49
CA LEU A 658 -2.10 -9.55 -11.21
C LEU A 658 -0.90 -10.49 -11.19
N LEU A 659 0.29 -10.00 -11.53
CA LEU A 659 1.50 -10.82 -11.60
C LEU A 659 1.95 -11.34 -10.23
N GLU A 660 1.73 -10.62 -9.14
CA GLU A 660 2.06 -11.10 -7.79
C GLU A 660 0.96 -11.97 -7.15
N SER A 661 -0.16 -12.20 -7.84
CA SER A 661 -1.25 -13.04 -7.32
C SER A 661 -1.02 -14.53 -7.52
N GLN A 662 -1.50 -15.31 -6.57
CA GLN A 662 -1.23 -16.74 -6.47
C GLN A 662 -2.22 -17.60 -7.26
N LEU A 663 -1.67 -18.50 -8.05
CA LEU A 663 -2.41 -19.40 -8.93
C LEU A 663 -1.68 -20.74 -9.08
N PRO A 664 -2.37 -21.89 -8.91
CA PRO A 664 -1.80 -23.20 -9.20
C PRO A 664 -1.16 -23.25 -10.59
N ARG A 665 0.07 -23.76 -10.67
CA ARG A 665 0.83 -23.86 -11.92
C ARG A 665 0.72 -25.25 -12.53
N LEU A 666 -0.52 -25.66 -12.80
CA LEU A 666 -0.81 -26.99 -13.31
C LEU A 666 -0.17 -27.22 -14.68
N SER A 667 0.52 -28.35 -14.81
CA SER A 667 1.25 -28.81 -15.99
C SER A 667 1.01 -30.30 -16.22
N SER A 668 1.59 -30.86 -17.29
CA SER A 668 1.43 -32.28 -17.60
C SER A 668 1.99 -33.17 -16.48
N GLY A 669 1.10 -33.89 -15.79
CA GLY A 669 1.45 -34.78 -14.68
C GLY A 669 0.86 -34.33 -13.34
N ASP A 670 0.38 -33.08 -13.27
CA ASP A 670 -0.35 -32.59 -12.11
C ASP A 670 -1.82 -33.05 -12.15
N ASP A 671 -2.34 -33.33 -10.95
CA ASP A 671 -3.76 -33.52 -10.73
C ASP A 671 -4.54 -32.30 -11.23
N TRP A 672 -5.74 -32.54 -11.75
CA TRP A 672 -6.64 -31.52 -12.33
C TRP A 672 -6.18 -30.84 -13.62
N PHE A 673 -4.90 -30.96 -14.04
CA PHE A 673 -4.39 -30.30 -15.25
C PHE A 673 -5.23 -30.61 -16.49
N ARG A 674 -5.30 -31.90 -16.88
CA ARG A 674 -6.08 -32.33 -18.05
C ARG A 674 -7.58 -32.03 -17.88
N PHE A 675 -8.09 -32.28 -16.68
CA PHE A 675 -9.51 -32.09 -16.36
C PHE A 675 -9.97 -30.66 -16.61
N ILE A 676 -9.17 -29.67 -16.16
CA ILE A 676 -9.44 -28.24 -16.35
C ILE A 676 -9.15 -27.83 -17.80
N SER A 677 -8.00 -28.22 -18.36
CA SER A 677 -7.60 -27.85 -19.72
C SER A 677 -8.62 -28.26 -20.77
N GLU A 678 -9.10 -29.51 -20.73
CA GLU A 678 -10.03 -30.03 -21.74
C GLU A 678 -11.37 -29.30 -21.68
N ARG A 679 -11.90 -29.03 -20.48
CA ARG A 679 -13.16 -28.30 -20.28
C ARG A 679 -13.04 -26.85 -20.71
N ALA A 680 -11.96 -26.17 -20.32
CA ALA A 680 -11.70 -24.79 -20.73
C ALA A 680 -11.51 -24.68 -22.25
N ALA A 681 -10.87 -25.67 -22.89
CA ALA A 681 -10.74 -25.73 -24.34
C ALA A 681 -12.11 -25.92 -25.02
N ARG A 682 -12.97 -26.82 -24.53
CA ARG A 682 -14.33 -26.99 -25.05
C ARG A 682 -15.18 -25.73 -24.92
N LEU A 683 -15.01 -24.96 -23.84
CA LEU A 683 -15.71 -23.69 -23.64
C LEU A 683 -15.24 -22.59 -24.60
N ASN A 684 -13.96 -22.56 -24.97
CA ASN A 684 -13.38 -21.43 -25.70
C ASN A 684 -13.17 -21.70 -27.20
N CYS A 685 -12.89 -22.94 -27.61
CA CYS A 685 -12.52 -23.29 -28.99
C CYS A 685 -13.74 -23.47 -29.91
N TYR A 686 -14.71 -22.54 -29.89
CA TYR A 686 -15.82 -22.51 -30.83
C TYR A 686 -15.47 -21.69 -32.08
N GLY A 687 -16.27 -21.80 -33.14
CA GLY A 687 -16.13 -21.01 -34.38
C GLY A 687 -14.94 -21.40 -35.26
N ASP A 688 -14.88 -20.83 -36.47
CA ASP A 688 -13.88 -21.20 -37.48
C ASP A 688 -12.46 -20.75 -37.10
N ALA A 689 -12.34 -19.67 -36.34
CA ALA A 689 -11.05 -19.11 -35.92
C ALA A 689 -10.24 -20.05 -35.00
N PHE A 690 -10.89 -21.05 -34.40
CA PHE A 690 -10.27 -22.05 -33.53
C PHE A 690 -10.18 -23.45 -34.16
N GLU A 691 -10.47 -23.62 -35.44
CA GLU A 691 -10.38 -24.92 -36.12
C GLU A 691 -8.97 -25.54 -36.05
N ASP A 692 -7.93 -24.73 -36.29
CA ASP A 692 -6.52 -25.15 -36.14
C ASP A 692 -6.22 -25.62 -34.70
N MET A 693 -6.66 -24.88 -33.68
CA MET A 693 -6.49 -25.28 -32.29
C MET A 693 -7.25 -26.58 -31.95
N ARG A 694 -8.49 -26.75 -32.44
CA ARG A 694 -9.23 -28.00 -32.22
C ARG A 694 -8.50 -29.20 -32.80
N GLN A 695 -7.92 -29.08 -34.00
CA GLN A 695 -7.15 -30.15 -34.63
C GLN A 695 -5.91 -30.52 -33.80
N ARG A 696 -5.19 -29.52 -33.28
CA ARG A 696 -4.04 -29.72 -32.38
C ARG A 696 -4.42 -30.46 -31.08
N LEU A 697 -5.62 -30.18 -30.57
CA LEU A 697 -6.16 -30.79 -29.36
C LEU A 697 -6.88 -32.14 -29.60
N GLY A 698 -6.79 -32.72 -30.80
CA GLY A 698 -7.40 -34.02 -31.09
C GLY A 698 -8.87 -33.96 -31.51
N ASN A 699 -9.30 -32.86 -32.13
CA ASN A 699 -10.65 -32.60 -32.62
C ASN A 699 -11.72 -32.56 -31.52
N ILE A 700 -11.45 -31.83 -30.44
CA ILE A 700 -12.42 -31.61 -29.37
C ILE A 700 -13.71 -30.95 -29.91
N GLU A 701 -14.86 -31.35 -29.35
CA GLU A 701 -16.14 -30.74 -29.68
C GLU A 701 -16.41 -29.53 -28.75
N PRO A 702 -16.57 -28.31 -29.31
CA PRO A 702 -16.83 -27.12 -28.51
C PRO A 702 -18.25 -27.11 -27.94
N ALA A 703 -18.38 -26.64 -26.71
CA ALA A 703 -19.67 -26.49 -26.03
C ALA A 703 -20.34 -25.17 -26.44
N ILE A 704 -21.48 -25.28 -27.13
CA ILE A 704 -22.24 -24.13 -27.65
C ILE A 704 -23.48 -23.86 -26.79
N GLU A 705 -24.14 -24.92 -26.33
CA GLU A 705 -25.37 -24.82 -25.55
C GLU A 705 -25.11 -24.28 -24.14
N GLN A 706 -25.95 -23.35 -23.69
CA GLN A 706 -25.74 -22.63 -22.43
C GLN A 706 -25.67 -23.57 -21.21
N GLU A 707 -26.55 -24.57 -21.16
CA GLU A 707 -26.60 -25.56 -20.07
C GLU A 707 -25.30 -26.37 -19.98
N GLU A 708 -24.80 -26.87 -21.11
CA GLU A 708 -23.52 -27.59 -21.17
C GLU A 708 -22.35 -26.70 -20.74
N ARG A 709 -22.34 -25.44 -21.20
CA ARG A 709 -21.31 -24.47 -20.83
C ARG A 709 -21.34 -24.16 -19.33
N GLU A 710 -22.52 -24.09 -18.72
CA GLU A 710 -22.66 -23.88 -17.27
C GLU A 710 -22.12 -25.08 -16.48
N HIS A 711 -22.46 -26.31 -16.88
CA HIS A 711 -21.92 -27.53 -16.28
C HIS A 711 -20.39 -27.60 -16.35
N LEU A 712 -19.80 -27.35 -17.54
CA LEU A 712 -18.34 -27.38 -17.70
C LEU A 712 -17.64 -26.31 -16.85
N GLN A 713 -18.25 -25.14 -16.71
CA GLN A 713 -17.70 -24.09 -15.85
C GLN A 713 -17.79 -24.46 -14.37
N ALA A 714 -18.89 -25.08 -13.93
CA ALA A 714 -19.03 -25.54 -12.56
C ALA A 714 -18.02 -26.65 -12.22
N GLU A 715 -17.75 -27.56 -13.17
CA GLU A 715 -16.69 -28.56 -13.04
C GLU A 715 -15.29 -27.93 -12.93
N ILE A 716 -15.00 -26.88 -13.70
CA ILE A 716 -13.72 -26.14 -13.60
C ILE A 716 -13.60 -25.45 -12.24
N ASP A 717 -14.67 -24.78 -11.78
CA ASP A 717 -14.68 -24.10 -10.48
C ASP A 717 -14.45 -25.11 -9.34
N ALA A 718 -15.16 -26.25 -9.35
CA ALA A 718 -14.99 -27.33 -8.39
C ALA A 718 -13.58 -27.92 -8.39
N ALA A 719 -13.02 -28.23 -9.58
CA ALA A 719 -11.66 -28.73 -9.71
C ALA A 719 -10.62 -27.69 -9.24
N ALA A 720 -10.88 -26.40 -9.46
CA ALA A 720 -10.01 -25.33 -8.98
C ALA A 720 -9.96 -25.27 -7.45
N PHE A 721 -11.10 -25.42 -6.74
CA PHE A 721 -11.09 -25.50 -5.27
C PHE A 721 -10.16 -26.62 -4.77
N HIS A 722 -10.24 -27.81 -5.38
CA HIS A 722 -9.33 -28.92 -5.07
C HIS A 722 -7.87 -28.61 -5.43
N ALA A 723 -7.61 -28.02 -6.59
CA ALA A 723 -6.26 -27.62 -7.02
C ALA A 723 -5.63 -26.57 -6.07
N TYR A 724 -6.44 -25.71 -5.46
CA TYR A 724 -6.00 -24.78 -4.42
C TYR A 724 -5.81 -25.43 -3.04
N GLY A 725 -6.30 -26.67 -2.84
CA GLY A 725 -6.29 -27.36 -1.55
C GLY A 725 -7.36 -26.87 -0.57
N LEU A 726 -8.43 -26.25 -1.09
CA LEU A 726 -9.54 -25.75 -0.30
C LEU A 726 -10.47 -26.90 0.09
N ASP A 727 -10.83 -26.97 1.36
CA ASP A 727 -11.76 -27.99 1.85
C ASP A 727 -13.22 -27.55 1.66
N ARG A 728 -14.16 -28.43 1.97
CA ARG A 728 -15.59 -28.17 1.76
C ARG A 728 -16.08 -26.90 2.48
N ARG A 729 -15.54 -26.58 3.67
CA ARG A 729 -15.92 -25.40 4.45
C ARG A 729 -15.35 -24.13 3.84
N ASP A 730 -14.13 -24.20 3.32
CA ASP A 730 -13.54 -23.10 2.54
C ASP A 730 -14.35 -22.80 1.29
N THR A 731 -14.73 -23.85 0.54
CA THR A 731 -15.56 -23.75 -0.66
C THR A 731 -16.89 -23.05 -0.35
N GLU A 732 -17.55 -23.43 0.73
CA GLU A 732 -18.79 -22.79 1.20
C GLU A 732 -18.61 -21.32 1.48
N PHE A 733 -17.60 -20.97 2.28
CA PHE A 733 -17.30 -19.59 2.61
C PHE A 733 -17.02 -18.73 1.36
N VAL A 734 -16.23 -19.27 0.42
CA VAL A 734 -15.90 -18.55 -0.81
C VAL A 734 -17.12 -18.35 -1.69
N LEU A 735 -17.97 -19.37 -1.87
CA LEU A 735 -19.20 -19.26 -2.66
C LEU A 735 -20.17 -18.25 -2.05
N GLU A 736 -20.31 -18.23 -0.71
CA GLU A 736 -21.14 -17.27 0.00
C GLU A 736 -20.72 -15.81 -0.25
N ASP A 737 -19.42 -15.54 -0.44
CA ASP A 737 -18.90 -14.19 -0.73
C ASP A 737 -19.48 -13.59 -2.03
N PHE A 738 -19.88 -14.44 -2.98
CA PHE A 738 -20.37 -14.02 -4.30
C PHE A 738 -21.87 -13.66 -4.33
N HIS A 739 -22.64 -13.89 -3.26
CA HIS A 739 -24.07 -13.48 -3.15
C HIS A 739 -24.31 -11.96 -3.12
N ARG A 740 -23.27 -11.13 -3.26
CA ARG A 740 -23.33 -9.67 -3.11
C ARG A 740 -23.96 -8.92 -4.27
N VAL A 741 -24.24 -9.61 -5.39
CA VAL A 741 -24.87 -9.01 -6.58
C VAL A 741 -26.38 -9.28 -6.54
N GLY A 742 -27.20 -8.23 -6.48
CA GLY A 742 -28.65 -8.38 -6.30
C GLY A 742 -29.42 -9.00 -7.48
N ASN A 743 -28.80 -9.14 -8.66
CA ASN A 743 -29.37 -9.84 -9.81
C ASN A 743 -28.23 -10.41 -10.68
N PRO A 744 -27.60 -11.52 -10.27
CA PRO A 744 -26.48 -12.12 -10.97
C PRO A 744 -26.96 -12.80 -12.26
N ARG A 745 -26.12 -12.81 -13.31
CA ARG A 745 -26.45 -13.47 -14.58
C ARG A 745 -26.21 -14.98 -14.52
N LYS A 746 -25.24 -15.42 -13.72
CA LYS A 746 -24.74 -16.79 -13.62
C LYS A 746 -24.42 -17.21 -12.18
N MET A 747 -23.90 -16.30 -11.35
CA MET A 747 -23.56 -16.57 -9.95
C MET A 747 -24.83 -16.62 -9.06
N THR A 748 -25.72 -17.56 -9.37
CA THR A 748 -26.98 -17.84 -8.67
C THR A 748 -26.80 -18.95 -7.62
N GLU A 749 -27.78 -19.10 -6.72
CA GLU A 749 -27.84 -20.25 -5.80
C GLU A 749 -27.76 -21.59 -6.55
N ASP A 750 -28.55 -21.75 -7.62
CA ASP A 750 -28.53 -22.96 -8.46
C ASP A 750 -27.13 -23.29 -9.03
N TYR A 751 -26.36 -22.26 -9.44
CA TYR A 751 -25.00 -22.46 -9.94
C TYR A 751 -24.04 -22.83 -8.82
N PHE A 752 -24.17 -22.22 -7.64
CA PHE A 752 -23.34 -22.57 -6.48
C PHE A 752 -23.62 -23.98 -5.98
N ASP A 753 -24.89 -24.40 -5.93
CA ASP A 753 -25.29 -25.76 -5.60
C ASP A 753 -24.68 -26.76 -6.59
N LEU A 754 -24.67 -26.43 -7.89
CA LEU A 754 -24.03 -27.25 -8.90
C LEU A 754 -22.50 -27.34 -8.70
N VAL A 755 -21.83 -26.22 -8.40
CA VAL A 755 -20.39 -26.22 -8.09
C VAL A 755 -20.10 -27.09 -6.87
N PHE A 756 -20.93 -27.03 -5.85
CA PHE A 756 -20.81 -27.85 -4.64
C PHE A 756 -21.03 -29.34 -4.90
N GLU A 757 -22.07 -29.69 -5.65
CA GLU A 757 -22.32 -31.08 -6.05
C GLU A 757 -21.11 -31.63 -6.80
N LYS A 758 -20.58 -30.87 -7.76
CA LYS A 758 -19.37 -31.27 -8.50
C LYS A 758 -18.14 -31.33 -7.58
N PHE A 759 -18.01 -30.44 -6.61
CA PHE A 759 -16.92 -30.48 -5.65
C PHE A 759 -16.95 -31.77 -4.81
N ASP A 760 -18.12 -32.15 -4.30
CA ASP A 760 -18.32 -33.36 -3.49
C ASP A 760 -18.13 -34.63 -4.35
N GLU A 761 -18.65 -34.67 -5.58
CA GLU A 761 -18.40 -35.76 -6.53
C GLU A 761 -16.90 -35.93 -6.82
N LEU A 762 -16.20 -34.83 -7.11
CA LEU A 762 -14.78 -34.81 -7.41
C LEU A 762 -13.91 -35.17 -6.19
N ALA A 763 -14.39 -34.99 -4.97
CA ALA A 763 -13.70 -35.46 -3.78
C ALA A 763 -13.68 -37.00 -3.68
N GLU A 764 -14.71 -37.67 -4.20
CA GLU A 764 -14.79 -39.14 -4.24
C GLU A 764 -14.14 -39.74 -5.49
N SER A 765 -14.34 -39.10 -6.65
CA SER A 765 -13.82 -39.58 -7.92
C SER A 765 -12.40 -39.06 -8.23
N GLY A 766 -11.89 -38.09 -7.48
CA GLY A 766 -10.62 -37.41 -7.76
C GLY A 766 -10.55 -36.79 -9.17
N PRO A 767 -9.36 -36.31 -9.55
CA PRO A 767 -8.81 -36.51 -10.87
C PRO A 767 -8.02 -37.83 -10.83
N TYR A 768 -8.46 -38.89 -11.52
CA TYR A 768 -7.58 -40.06 -11.67
C TYR A 768 -6.53 -39.76 -12.77
N PRO A 769 -5.26 -40.17 -12.57
CA PRO A 769 -4.11 -39.79 -13.41
C PRO A 769 -4.24 -40.12 -14.90
#